data_AF-A0A975JAR3-F1
#
_entry.id   AF-A0A975JAR3-F1
#
_cell.length_a   1.000
_cell.length_b   1.000
_cell.length_c   1.000
_cell.angle_alpha   90.00
_cell.angle_beta   90.00
_cell.angle_gamma   90.00
#
_symmetry.space_group_name_H-M   'P 1'
#
loop_
_entity.id
_entity.type
_entity.pdbx_description
1 polymer ?
#
loop_
_entity_poly.entity_id
_entity_poly.type
_entity_poly.pdbx_seq_one_letter_code
_entity_poly.pdbx_strand_id
1 'polypeptide(L)'
;MFLRHINEKQLQEVIKLEREISGGNMQFTEEEYLTMLNNKDNCSFGVYSNKELVGFIIANGDKNKEKEKKTYYKRKRDLIVKHMACKTKRALFILMLMFPYKVKESGNYKGIKFAVNEKLYKLCLKIEEQINPVITKIDAQFNKKTRLYDLYVDLCIRTDQKYPYDIKYRIMVQIYEGTKECANLRKIFYDLLLDGRWEEKRSFCIDSIVSHKNMMLRRINEKNLEFLNTLGREYNVLVVYEKTLFGKKPKKFKESLEKTGYKGRIIDDSTNYWKQFDSLEDARQLHETYGFIKDERSNDRINIRWYRHITLDDKYYDNTITFFRHILKKHIIEYYKEKQSNATEMYVYDKYGDKVFELYADGNVYEAIPRVYSNLFDSYVNKHKFCTKIIEMGINEYDFDEYTAKDSFMFKGLIKIRKFIGEKEALDFFHRVSQKAREASQKCEGDLNRKKHEMIQTIHDWYYPIDELFNNFSRQILTEGAYRVILTKSLNQINKINAKIKSLMVENKKDIDIDYLRKTISKNIRKDLSIDEIVNEAVFNAETKWLKRKKISVKLHKKLNEFIERMRRYNDNINIPTLFNTFGNKTIDMIKGNSLGLFEETYYDMDRSEIGVFAKKCLGNRGKNALAKNPFKLFTALNKIQNVQDIIAGNIPAENVEKILNEVYQRNIEVPRELFQLDKLYAKIERKCSPEFLIAGDASVCCMSFGESNAKTYALEKGFGIFNVYYKDRIIGNSVLWINEEYNCLVLDNVEIHLNYTRFNDQITKLYIKMVEDIINRYDLDFAVQGAGYNDLMLYSQDARALRFEEIKPVDVNKTNFYTDAYNVYLVAINKQKIINNNVYKLLKQLKNSNPDINYDVFSLAI
;
A
#
# COMPACT_ATOMS: atom_id res chain seq x y z
N MET A 1 -9.01 -32.74 -17.64
CA MET A 1 -9.45 -32.37 -19.00
C MET A 1 -8.97 -30.98 -19.31
N PHE A 2 -8.34 -30.78 -20.47
CA PHE A 2 -7.87 -29.48 -20.94
C PHE A 2 -8.33 -29.25 -22.39
N LEU A 3 -8.34 -27.99 -22.83
CA LEU A 3 -8.75 -27.61 -24.18
C LEU A 3 -7.53 -27.23 -25.03
N ARG A 4 -7.55 -27.61 -26.31
CA ARG A 4 -6.51 -27.28 -27.29
C ARG A 4 -7.14 -26.86 -28.61
N HIS A 5 -6.50 -25.97 -29.36
CA HIS A 5 -6.89 -25.73 -30.75
C HIS A 5 -6.60 -26.96 -31.62
N ILE A 6 -7.50 -27.30 -32.54
CA ILE A 6 -7.31 -28.42 -33.48
C ILE A 6 -6.97 -27.86 -34.86
N ASN A 7 -5.92 -28.41 -35.47
CA ASN A 7 -5.49 -28.17 -36.84
C ASN A 7 -5.32 -29.51 -37.59
N GLU A 8 -4.85 -29.46 -38.84
CA GLU A 8 -4.64 -30.65 -39.68
C GLU A 8 -3.77 -31.73 -39.03
N LYS A 9 -2.82 -31.35 -38.16
CA LYS A 9 -1.92 -32.31 -37.51
C LYS A 9 -2.65 -33.24 -36.53
N GLN A 10 -3.85 -32.87 -36.07
CA GLN A 10 -4.70 -33.71 -35.21
C GLN A 10 -5.84 -34.41 -35.96
N LEU A 11 -5.85 -34.38 -37.31
CA LEU A 11 -6.88 -34.99 -38.14
C LEU A 11 -7.16 -36.47 -37.80
N GLN A 12 -6.11 -37.26 -37.62
CA GLN A 12 -6.26 -38.69 -37.30
C GLN A 12 -6.93 -38.94 -35.95
N GLU A 13 -6.73 -38.05 -34.97
CA GLU A 13 -7.39 -38.15 -33.67
C GLU A 13 -8.86 -37.75 -33.74
N VAL A 14 -9.17 -36.73 -34.55
CA VAL A 14 -10.55 -36.31 -34.85
C VAL A 14 -11.31 -37.46 -35.51
N ILE A 15 -10.72 -38.07 -36.55
CA ILE A 15 -11.29 -39.22 -37.28
C ILE A 15 -11.47 -40.42 -36.35
N LYS A 16 -10.46 -40.75 -35.55
CA LYS A 16 -10.52 -41.86 -34.61
C LYS A 16 -11.65 -41.66 -33.60
N LEU A 17 -11.71 -40.49 -32.97
CA LEU A 17 -12.74 -40.18 -31.99
C LEU A 17 -14.14 -40.21 -32.60
N GLU A 18 -14.29 -39.69 -33.82
CA GLU A 18 -15.58 -39.73 -34.51
C GLU A 18 -16.01 -41.18 -34.78
N ARG A 19 -15.14 -42.01 -35.35
CA ARG A 19 -15.44 -43.43 -35.62
C ARG A 19 -15.85 -44.17 -34.35
N GLU A 20 -15.19 -43.88 -33.23
CA GLU A 20 -15.52 -44.47 -31.93
C GLU A 20 -16.91 -44.05 -31.44
N ILE A 21 -17.31 -42.79 -31.66
CA ILE A 21 -18.61 -42.26 -31.24
C ILE A 21 -19.74 -42.70 -32.18
N SER A 22 -19.46 -42.77 -33.48
CA SER A 22 -20.46 -43.05 -34.51
C SER A 22 -20.59 -44.53 -34.88
N GLY A 23 -19.84 -45.42 -34.21
CA GLY A 23 -19.86 -46.86 -34.50
C GLY A 23 -19.28 -47.20 -35.87
N GLY A 24 -18.29 -46.43 -36.34
CA GLY A 24 -17.59 -46.64 -37.61
C GLY A 24 -18.09 -45.82 -38.80
N ASN A 25 -19.28 -45.21 -38.70
CA ASN A 25 -19.85 -44.40 -39.79
C ASN A 25 -19.45 -42.92 -39.62
N MET A 26 -18.42 -42.47 -40.34
CA MET A 26 -18.00 -41.06 -40.30
C MET A 26 -19.03 -40.15 -40.97
N GLN A 27 -19.26 -38.97 -40.39
CA GLN A 27 -20.15 -37.96 -40.94
C GLN A 27 -19.53 -37.22 -42.13
N PHE A 28 -18.21 -37.05 -42.11
CA PHE A 28 -17.43 -36.38 -43.16
C PHE A 28 -16.27 -37.27 -43.60
N THR A 29 -15.83 -37.10 -44.85
CA THR A 29 -14.63 -37.76 -45.34
C THR A 29 -13.38 -37.13 -44.73
N GLU A 30 -12.25 -37.85 -44.82
CA GLU A 30 -10.96 -37.35 -44.37
C GLU A 30 -10.56 -36.05 -45.09
N GLU A 31 -10.83 -35.95 -46.40
CA GLU A 31 -10.59 -34.75 -47.21
C GLU A 31 -11.47 -33.56 -46.76
N GLU A 32 -12.73 -33.82 -46.40
CA GLU A 32 -13.64 -32.79 -45.89
C GLU A 32 -13.16 -32.26 -44.53
N TYR A 33 -12.71 -33.14 -43.62
CA TYR A 33 -12.11 -32.71 -42.36
C TYR A 33 -10.84 -31.92 -42.56
N LEU A 34 -9.95 -32.39 -43.43
CA LEU A 34 -8.70 -31.68 -43.74
C LEU A 34 -9.01 -30.27 -44.26
N THR A 35 -9.99 -30.15 -45.16
CA THR A 35 -10.46 -28.86 -45.70
C THR A 35 -11.01 -27.95 -44.60
N MET A 36 -11.79 -28.50 -43.66
CA MET A 36 -12.33 -27.72 -42.53
C MET A 36 -11.23 -27.26 -41.57
N LEU A 37 -10.28 -28.13 -41.26
CA LEU A 37 -9.19 -27.85 -40.32
C LEU A 37 -8.16 -26.87 -40.90
N ASN A 38 -7.94 -26.89 -42.22
CA ASN A 38 -7.04 -25.99 -42.94
C ASN A 38 -7.62 -24.60 -43.26
N ASN A 39 -8.87 -24.35 -42.90
CA ASN A 39 -9.47 -23.05 -43.08
C ASN A 39 -8.83 -22.01 -42.14
N LYS A 40 -8.28 -20.92 -42.68
CA LYS A 40 -7.65 -19.84 -41.88
C LYS A 40 -8.61 -19.13 -40.91
N ASP A 41 -9.92 -19.23 -41.15
CA ASP A 41 -10.97 -18.71 -40.27
C ASP A 41 -11.49 -19.72 -39.25
N ASN A 42 -10.81 -20.87 -39.13
CA ASN A 42 -11.15 -21.94 -38.21
C ASN A 42 -10.97 -21.50 -36.74
N CYS A 43 -11.94 -21.86 -35.92
CA CYS A 43 -11.92 -21.74 -34.46
C CYS A 43 -12.29 -23.12 -33.87
N SER A 44 -11.52 -24.14 -34.23
CA SER A 44 -11.72 -25.53 -33.79
C SER A 44 -11.02 -25.82 -32.47
N PHE A 45 -11.67 -26.56 -31.60
CA PHE A 45 -11.12 -26.93 -30.30
C PHE A 45 -11.37 -28.38 -29.95
N GLY A 46 -10.40 -29.01 -29.27
CA GLY A 46 -10.45 -30.36 -28.74
C GLY A 46 -10.37 -30.36 -27.23
N VAL A 47 -11.20 -31.18 -26.59
CA VAL A 47 -11.10 -31.55 -25.18
C VAL A 47 -10.37 -32.87 -25.08
N TYR A 48 -9.31 -32.87 -24.30
CA TYR A 48 -8.48 -34.04 -24.06
C TYR A 48 -8.60 -34.50 -22.61
N SER A 49 -8.55 -35.82 -22.40
CA SER A 49 -8.54 -36.46 -21.09
C SER A 49 -7.62 -37.69 -21.16
N ASN A 50 -6.69 -37.84 -20.21
CA ASN A 50 -5.79 -39.00 -20.16
C ASN A 50 -5.08 -39.31 -21.50
N LYS A 51 -4.59 -38.28 -22.20
CA LYS A 51 -3.88 -38.37 -23.50
C LYS A 51 -4.76 -38.69 -24.72
N GLU A 52 -6.07 -38.85 -24.55
CA GLU A 52 -7.00 -39.08 -25.66
C GLU A 52 -7.84 -37.84 -25.92
N LEU A 53 -8.08 -37.55 -27.21
CA LEU A 53 -9.12 -36.64 -27.61
C LEU A 53 -10.47 -37.28 -27.20
N VAL A 54 -11.18 -36.63 -26.29
CA VAL A 54 -12.48 -37.10 -25.78
C VAL A 54 -13.64 -36.22 -26.21
N GLY A 55 -13.36 -35.11 -26.86
CA GLY A 55 -14.34 -34.32 -27.59
C GLY A 55 -13.69 -33.29 -28.47
N PHE A 56 -14.38 -32.85 -29.52
CA PHE A 56 -13.95 -31.75 -30.35
C PHE A 56 -15.13 -30.97 -30.91
N ILE A 57 -14.86 -29.75 -31.33
CA ILE A 57 -15.76 -28.89 -32.08
C ILE A 57 -14.99 -28.24 -33.22
N ILE A 58 -15.59 -28.24 -34.41
CA ILE A 58 -15.11 -27.57 -35.61
C ILE A 58 -16.07 -26.44 -35.94
N ALA A 59 -15.57 -25.21 -35.94
CA ALA A 59 -16.37 -24.02 -36.21
C ALA A 59 -15.62 -23.02 -37.09
N ASN A 60 -16.34 -22.39 -38.01
CA ASN A 60 -15.80 -21.37 -38.92
C ASN A 60 -16.45 -20.01 -38.63
N GLY A 61 -15.72 -18.91 -38.87
CA GLY A 61 -16.31 -17.56 -38.85
C GLY A 61 -17.36 -17.36 -39.97
N ASP A 62 -18.47 -16.66 -39.66
CA ASP A 62 -19.45 -16.23 -40.66
C ASP A 62 -18.87 -15.10 -41.55
N LYS A 63 -18.59 -15.43 -42.82
CA LYS A 63 -18.01 -14.51 -43.81
C LYS A 63 -18.94 -13.35 -44.20
N ASN A 64 -20.25 -13.46 -43.98
CA ASN A 64 -21.22 -12.46 -44.45
C ASN A 64 -21.29 -11.19 -43.58
N LYS A 65 -20.70 -11.19 -42.37
CA LYS A 65 -20.71 -10.04 -41.44
C LYS A 65 -19.35 -9.33 -41.30
N GLU A 66 -18.31 -9.78 -42.00
CA GLU A 66 -16.96 -9.18 -41.91
C GLU A 66 -16.86 -7.77 -42.53
N LYS A 67 -17.83 -7.34 -43.36
CA LYS A 67 -17.78 -6.02 -44.01
C LYS A 67 -18.02 -4.82 -43.10
N GLU A 68 -18.52 -4.99 -41.86
CA GLU A 68 -19.05 -3.85 -41.08
C GLU A 68 -18.24 -3.37 -39.85
N LYS A 69 -17.13 -3.99 -39.41
CA LYS A 69 -16.47 -3.54 -38.15
C LYS A 69 -14.95 -3.51 -38.19
N LYS A 70 -14.39 -2.32 -38.47
CA LYS A 70 -13.01 -1.92 -38.14
C LYS A 70 -13.01 -1.08 -36.85
N THR A 71 -12.93 -1.72 -35.68
CA THR A 71 -12.42 -1.09 -34.44
C THR A 71 -12.05 -2.16 -33.40
N TYR A 72 -11.14 -1.81 -32.51
CA TYR A 72 -10.08 -2.62 -31.88
C TYR A 72 -10.49 -3.61 -30.76
N TYR A 73 -11.62 -4.32 -30.91
CA TYR A 73 -11.96 -5.52 -30.12
C TYR A 73 -12.39 -6.66 -31.07
N LYS A 74 -11.40 -7.32 -31.68
CA LYS A 74 -11.61 -8.55 -32.46
C LYS A 74 -12.14 -9.66 -31.55
N ARG A 75 -13.42 -10.04 -31.74
CA ARG A 75 -14.05 -11.37 -31.56
C ARG A 75 -15.50 -11.27 -31.02
N LYS A 76 -16.40 -10.69 -31.80
CA LYS A 76 -17.77 -11.21 -31.92
C LYS A 76 -17.93 -11.73 -33.35
N ARG A 77 -17.20 -12.81 -33.67
CA ARG A 77 -17.51 -13.60 -34.86
C ARG A 77 -18.72 -14.45 -34.49
N ASP A 78 -19.81 -14.32 -35.23
CA ASP A 78 -20.84 -15.36 -35.20
C ASP A 78 -20.15 -16.62 -35.77
N LEU A 79 -19.95 -17.61 -34.91
CA LEU A 79 -19.26 -18.86 -35.26
C LEU A 79 -20.32 -19.86 -35.71
N ILE A 80 -20.11 -20.45 -36.89
CA ILE A 80 -20.94 -21.52 -37.42
C ILE A 80 -20.28 -22.84 -37.09
N VAL A 81 -20.89 -23.61 -36.18
CA VAL A 81 -20.41 -24.95 -35.84
C VAL A 81 -20.69 -25.89 -37.02
N LYS A 82 -19.62 -26.41 -37.61
CA LYS A 82 -19.69 -27.35 -38.75
C LYS A 82 -19.84 -28.78 -38.27
N HIS A 83 -19.09 -29.15 -37.23
CA HIS A 83 -19.15 -30.47 -36.63
C HIS A 83 -18.72 -30.44 -35.16
N MET A 84 -19.18 -31.43 -34.39
CA MET A 84 -18.85 -31.60 -32.98
C MET A 84 -19.07 -33.07 -32.60
N ALA A 85 -18.15 -33.65 -31.86
CA ALA A 85 -18.29 -34.99 -31.31
C ALA A 85 -17.66 -35.05 -29.91
N CYS A 86 -18.21 -35.86 -29.00
CA CYS A 86 -17.65 -36.07 -27.66
C CYS A 86 -18.05 -37.41 -27.04
N LYS A 87 -17.11 -38.04 -26.33
CA LYS A 87 -17.28 -39.29 -25.57
C LYS A 87 -17.99 -39.10 -24.23
N THR A 88 -17.88 -37.91 -23.63
CA THR A 88 -18.35 -37.67 -22.26
C THR A 88 -19.17 -36.39 -22.15
N LYS A 89 -20.16 -36.41 -21.25
CA LYS A 89 -20.99 -35.25 -20.90
C LYS A 89 -20.14 -34.05 -20.45
N ARG A 90 -19.06 -34.32 -19.72
CA ARG A 90 -18.12 -33.31 -19.23
C ARG A 90 -17.35 -32.63 -20.38
N ALA A 91 -16.94 -33.38 -21.41
CA ALA A 91 -16.28 -32.83 -22.59
C ALA A 91 -17.24 -31.95 -23.41
N LEU A 92 -18.49 -32.37 -23.58
CA LEU A 92 -19.50 -31.57 -24.27
C LEU A 92 -19.73 -30.22 -23.60
N PHE A 93 -19.91 -30.22 -22.28
CA PHE A 93 -20.13 -29.00 -21.51
C PHE A 93 -18.97 -28.01 -21.68
N ILE A 94 -17.73 -28.51 -21.67
CA ILE A 94 -16.53 -27.70 -21.91
C ILE A 94 -16.55 -27.08 -23.32
N LEU A 95 -16.90 -27.87 -24.35
CA LEU A 95 -16.96 -27.39 -25.74
C LEU A 95 -18.05 -26.31 -25.94
N MET A 96 -19.21 -26.46 -25.31
CA MET A 96 -20.33 -25.52 -25.44
C MET A 96 -20.04 -24.14 -24.83
N LEU A 97 -19.23 -24.08 -23.77
CA LEU A 97 -18.87 -22.82 -23.10
C LEU A 97 -17.88 -21.94 -23.87
N MET A 98 -17.27 -22.48 -24.94
CA MET A 98 -16.24 -21.79 -25.72
C MET A 98 -16.78 -20.72 -26.68
N PHE A 99 -18.09 -20.69 -26.96
CA PHE A 99 -18.67 -19.82 -27.98
C PHE A 99 -19.31 -18.55 -27.38
N PRO A 100 -19.37 -17.42 -28.13
CA PRO A 100 -19.85 -16.13 -27.61
C PRO A 100 -21.38 -16.08 -27.38
N TYR A 101 -21.79 -15.21 -26.44
CA TYR A 101 -23.09 -15.20 -25.76
C TYR A 101 -23.94 -13.94 -26.12
N LYS A 102 -25.28 -14.05 -26.19
CA LYS A 102 -26.25 -12.92 -26.04
C LYS A 102 -27.17 -13.11 -24.81
N VAL A 103 -26.95 -12.34 -23.73
CA VAL A 103 -27.62 -12.47 -22.41
C VAL A 103 -29.03 -11.90 -22.46
N LYS A 104 -30.04 -12.78 -22.35
CA LYS A 104 -31.29 -12.44 -21.66
C LYS A 104 -31.09 -12.80 -20.19
N GLU A 105 -31.04 -11.80 -19.33
CA GLU A 105 -31.02 -12.01 -17.88
C GLU A 105 -32.46 -12.15 -17.39
N SER A 106 -32.83 -13.32 -16.89
CA SER A 106 -34.02 -13.51 -16.07
C SER A 106 -33.74 -14.58 -15.00
N GLY A 107 -33.33 -14.13 -13.80
CA GLY A 107 -33.15 -15.00 -12.63
C GLY A 107 -31.95 -15.97 -12.69
N ASN A 108 -32.09 -17.16 -12.09
CA ASN A 108 -31.05 -18.21 -11.95
C ASN A 108 -30.70 -18.96 -13.26
N TYR A 109 -31.21 -18.51 -14.40
CA TYR A 109 -31.08 -19.17 -15.69
C TYR A 109 -30.21 -18.32 -16.63
N LYS A 110 -29.25 -18.96 -17.32
CA LYS A 110 -28.41 -18.32 -18.34
C LYS A 110 -28.41 -19.16 -19.62
N GLY A 111 -28.87 -18.60 -20.74
CA GLY A 111 -28.99 -19.28 -22.03
C GLY A 111 -27.83 -19.01 -23.02
N ILE A 112 -27.26 -20.06 -23.61
CA ILE A 112 -26.23 -19.98 -24.66
C ILE A 112 -26.91 -20.11 -26.04
N LYS A 113 -26.61 -19.19 -26.98
CA LYS A 113 -27.12 -19.24 -28.36
C LYS A 113 -26.00 -19.58 -29.36
N PHE A 114 -26.20 -20.57 -30.22
CA PHE A 114 -25.30 -20.86 -31.34
C PHE A 114 -26.06 -21.35 -32.58
N ALA A 115 -25.50 -21.13 -33.78
CA ALA A 115 -26.10 -21.55 -35.04
C ALA A 115 -25.54 -22.92 -35.47
N VAL A 116 -26.44 -23.87 -35.74
CA VAL A 116 -26.13 -25.26 -36.09
C VAL A 116 -26.88 -25.70 -37.34
N ASN A 117 -26.36 -26.71 -38.05
CA ASN A 117 -27.10 -27.35 -39.13
C ASN A 117 -28.12 -28.39 -38.57
N GLU A 118 -29.04 -28.85 -39.42
CA GLU A 118 -30.12 -29.79 -39.03
C GLU A 118 -29.60 -31.10 -38.43
N LYS A 119 -28.50 -31.65 -38.97
CA LYS A 119 -27.90 -32.89 -38.47
C LYS A 119 -27.35 -32.71 -37.06
N LEU A 120 -26.67 -31.60 -36.80
CA LEU A 120 -26.11 -31.28 -35.49
C LEU A 120 -27.21 -30.94 -34.48
N TYR A 121 -28.31 -30.31 -34.90
CA TYR A 121 -29.50 -30.12 -34.09
C TYR A 121 -30.08 -31.47 -33.61
N LYS A 122 -30.26 -32.43 -34.52
CA LYS A 122 -30.71 -33.79 -34.19
C LYS A 122 -29.75 -34.52 -33.23
N LEU A 123 -28.44 -34.28 -33.36
CA LEU A 123 -27.43 -34.80 -32.44
C LEU A 123 -27.54 -34.15 -31.05
N CYS A 124 -27.71 -32.84 -30.97
CA CYS A 124 -27.92 -32.11 -29.70
C CYS A 124 -29.19 -32.60 -28.96
N LEU A 125 -30.29 -32.87 -29.69
CA LEU A 125 -31.51 -33.44 -29.11
C LEU A 125 -31.31 -34.87 -28.57
N LYS A 126 -30.59 -35.74 -29.30
CA LYS A 126 -30.23 -37.09 -28.80
C LYS A 126 -29.37 -37.03 -27.54
N ILE A 127 -28.56 -35.98 -27.39
CA ILE A 127 -27.69 -35.78 -26.24
C ILE A 127 -28.44 -35.14 -25.06
N GLU A 128 -29.51 -34.37 -25.30
CA GLU A 128 -30.42 -33.84 -24.28
C GLU A 128 -31.00 -34.94 -23.39
N GLU A 129 -31.43 -36.07 -23.98
CA GLU A 129 -31.92 -37.25 -23.26
C GLU A 129 -30.87 -37.89 -22.34
N GLN A 130 -29.58 -37.62 -22.58
CA GLN A 130 -28.47 -38.15 -21.80
C GLN A 130 -27.94 -37.15 -20.75
N ILE A 131 -28.39 -35.91 -20.69
CA ILE A 131 -27.82 -34.87 -19.79
C ILE A 131 -28.88 -34.37 -18.81
N ASN A 132 -28.65 -34.51 -17.50
CA ASN A 132 -29.46 -33.90 -16.43
C ASN A 132 -28.52 -33.52 -15.26
N PRO A 133 -28.68 -32.42 -14.47
CA PRO A 133 -29.72 -31.38 -14.45
C PRO A 133 -29.23 -29.94 -14.73
N VAL A 134 -28.13 -29.77 -15.48
CA VAL A 134 -27.55 -28.44 -15.76
C VAL A 134 -28.20 -27.77 -16.98
N ILE A 135 -28.72 -28.54 -17.94
CA ILE A 135 -29.47 -28.03 -19.09
C ILE A 135 -30.95 -28.15 -18.76
N THR A 136 -31.67 -27.03 -18.74
CA THR A 136 -33.11 -27.02 -18.43
C THR A 136 -33.99 -26.92 -19.64
N LYS A 137 -33.45 -26.47 -20.79
CA LYS A 137 -34.19 -26.37 -22.04
C LYS A 137 -33.26 -26.29 -23.25
N ILE A 138 -33.56 -27.00 -24.32
CA ILE A 138 -33.01 -26.71 -25.66
C ILE A 138 -34.16 -26.24 -26.57
N ASP A 139 -34.13 -24.96 -26.95
CA ASP A 139 -35.03 -24.40 -27.96
C ASP A 139 -34.28 -24.26 -29.29
N ALA A 140 -34.95 -24.56 -30.41
CA ALA A 140 -34.37 -24.36 -31.73
C ALA A 140 -35.31 -23.55 -32.62
N GLN A 141 -34.77 -22.52 -33.27
CA GLN A 141 -35.51 -21.73 -34.25
C GLN A 141 -34.85 -21.85 -35.62
N PHE A 142 -35.57 -22.39 -36.61
CA PHE A 142 -35.06 -22.44 -37.96
C PHE A 142 -35.00 -21.05 -38.58
N ASN A 143 -33.81 -20.61 -38.96
CA ASN A 143 -33.59 -19.33 -39.61
C ASN A 143 -33.65 -19.51 -41.14
N LYS A 144 -34.78 -19.08 -41.72
CA LYS A 144 -35.03 -19.18 -43.18
C LYS A 144 -33.97 -18.47 -44.04
N LYS A 145 -33.31 -17.42 -43.53
CA LYS A 145 -32.29 -16.66 -44.28
C LYS A 145 -30.96 -17.38 -44.35
N THR A 146 -30.53 -18.04 -43.28
CA THR A 146 -29.24 -18.74 -43.21
C THR A 146 -29.35 -20.23 -43.50
N ARG A 147 -30.57 -20.79 -43.56
CA ARG A 147 -30.85 -22.23 -43.62
C ARG A 147 -30.18 -23.02 -42.47
N LEU A 148 -30.01 -22.38 -41.32
CA LEU A 148 -29.44 -22.95 -40.09
C LEU A 148 -30.48 -22.91 -38.97
N TYR A 149 -30.33 -23.78 -37.98
CA TYR A 149 -31.07 -23.74 -36.73
C TYR A 149 -30.30 -22.84 -35.74
N ASP A 150 -30.96 -21.82 -35.23
CA ASP A 150 -30.51 -21.09 -34.06
C ASP A 150 -30.88 -21.92 -32.83
N LEU A 151 -29.90 -22.61 -32.24
CA LEU A 151 -30.06 -23.37 -31.02
C LEU A 151 -29.87 -22.45 -29.81
N TYR A 152 -30.80 -22.48 -28.89
CA TYR A 152 -30.78 -21.83 -27.59
C TYR A 152 -30.76 -22.91 -26.51
N VAL A 153 -29.73 -22.91 -25.67
CA VAL A 153 -29.59 -23.86 -24.57
C VAL A 153 -29.65 -23.10 -23.26
N ASP A 154 -30.72 -23.30 -22.49
CA ASP A 154 -30.86 -22.76 -21.15
C ASP A 154 -30.13 -23.64 -20.14
N LEU A 155 -29.22 -23.01 -19.39
CA LEU A 155 -28.49 -23.66 -18.30
C LEU A 155 -29.04 -23.22 -16.95
N CYS A 156 -29.42 -24.18 -16.11
CA CYS A 156 -29.70 -23.97 -14.69
C CYS A 156 -28.48 -24.35 -13.87
N ILE A 157 -27.89 -23.34 -13.23
CA ILE A 157 -26.74 -23.53 -12.34
C ILE A 157 -27.25 -23.22 -10.94
N ARG A 158 -27.37 -24.24 -10.08
CA ARG A 158 -27.64 -24.02 -8.65
C ARG A 158 -26.48 -23.23 -8.05
N THR A 159 -26.71 -21.96 -7.75
CA THR A 159 -25.76 -21.10 -7.04
C THR A 159 -26.24 -20.90 -5.62
N ASP A 160 -25.70 -21.67 -4.69
CA ASP A 160 -26.12 -21.62 -3.28
C ASP A 160 -25.56 -20.38 -2.54
N GLN A 161 -24.90 -19.44 -3.23
CA GLN A 161 -24.30 -18.24 -2.63
C GLN A 161 -24.38 -16.99 -3.52
N LYS A 162 -24.92 -15.91 -2.96
CA LYS A 162 -24.96 -14.52 -3.49
C LYS A 162 -23.55 -14.01 -3.81
N TYR A 163 -23.10 -14.13 -5.06
CA TYR A 163 -22.01 -13.33 -5.60
C TYR A 163 -22.32 -12.97 -7.07
N PRO A 164 -22.30 -11.68 -7.47
CA PRO A 164 -22.89 -11.22 -8.72
C PRO A 164 -21.97 -11.23 -9.96
N TYR A 165 -20.74 -11.77 -9.89
CA TYR A 165 -19.79 -11.68 -11.01
C TYR A 165 -19.79 -12.93 -11.93
N ASP A 166 -19.66 -12.64 -13.24
CA ASP A 166 -19.83 -13.49 -14.43
C ASP A 166 -19.56 -15.00 -14.26
N ILE A 167 -20.56 -15.81 -14.62
CA ILE A 167 -20.55 -17.27 -14.51
C ILE A 167 -19.47 -17.89 -15.40
N LYS A 168 -19.12 -17.19 -16.50
CA LYS A 168 -18.04 -17.57 -17.40
C LYS A 168 -16.70 -17.51 -16.67
N TYR A 169 -16.49 -16.53 -15.79
CA TYR A 169 -15.28 -16.42 -14.97
C TYR A 169 -15.16 -17.57 -13.97
N ARG A 170 -16.25 -17.97 -13.30
CA ARG A 170 -16.22 -19.11 -12.36
C ARG A 170 -15.95 -20.46 -13.03
N ILE A 171 -16.59 -20.69 -14.18
CA ILE A 171 -16.40 -21.93 -14.93
C ILE A 171 -15.03 -21.94 -15.63
N MET A 172 -14.55 -20.79 -16.11
CA MET A 172 -13.18 -20.63 -16.58
C MET A 172 -12.15 -20.79 -15.46
N VAL A 173 -12.38 -20.33 -14.24
CA VAL A 173 -11.48 -20.62 -13.11
C VAL A 173 -11.43 -22.13 -12.81
N GLN A 174 -12.54 -22.86 -12.96
CA GLN A 174 -12.57 -24.31 -12.79
C GLN A 174 -11.94 -25.08 -13.96
N ILE A 175 -12.12 -24.63 -15.21
CA ILE A 175 -11.67 -25.33 -16.44
C ILE A 175 -10.27 -24.86 -16.89
N TYR A 176 -9.91 -23.60 -16.70
CA TYR A 176 -9.01 -22.85 -17.58
C TYR A 176 -7.79 -22.16 -16.94
N GLU A 177 -7.41 -22.41 -15.69
CA GLU A 177 -6.09 -21.92 -15.23
C GLU A 177 -4.94 -22.62 -15.97
N GLY A 178 -4.55 -22.02 -17.08
CA GLY A 178 -3.64 -22.49 -18.11
C GLY A 178 -3.14 -21.28 -18.89
N THR A 179 -1.89 -20.92 -18.59
CA THR A 179 -0.96 -20.07 -19.36
C THR A 179 -0.98 -18.54 -19.17
N LYS A 180 -2.00 -17.92 -18.56
CA LYS A 180 -1.91 -16.49 -18.12
C LYS A 180 -2.23 -16.23 -16.64
N GLU A 181 -2.56 -17.28 -15.87
CA GLU A 181 -3.21 -17.14 -14.55
C GLU A 181 -2.32 -17.22 -13.29
N CYS A 182 -1.00 -17.12 -13.41
CA CYS A 182 -0.17 -16.99 -12.21
C CYS A 182 -0.36 -15.64 -11.47
N ALA A 183 -0.65 -14.56 -12.21
CA ALA A 183 -0.88 -13.23 -11.64
C ALA A 183 -2.25 -13.07 -10.94
N ASN A 184 -3.28 -13.80 -11.38
CA ASN A 184 -4.63 -13.70 -10.82
C ASN A 184 -4.83 -14.56 -9.57
N LEU A 185 -4.11 -15.67 -9.40
CA LEU A 185 -4.12 -16.43 -8.14
C LEU A 185 -3.66 -15.54 -6.98
N ARG A 186 -2.63 -14.72 -7.18
CA ARG A 186 -2.15 -13.77 -6.17
C ARG A 186 -3.22 -12.78 -5.76
N LYS A 187 -4.05 -12.31 -6.72
CA LYS A 187 -5.17 -11.41 -6.50
C LYS A 187 -6.35 -12.11 -5.84
N ILE A 188 -6.71 -13.32 -6.24
CA ILE A 188 -7.76 -14.13 -5.58
C ILE A 188 -7.34 -14.50 -4.14
N PHE A 189 -6.06 -14.85 -3.91
CA PHE A 189 -5.51 -15.06 -2.57
C PHE A 189 -5.47 -13.76 -1.76
N TYR A 190 -5.15 -12.62 -2.38
CA TYR A 190 -5.22 -11.30 -1.75
C TYR A 190 -6.66 -10.93 -1.39
N ASP A 191 -7.61 -11.06 -2.31
CA ASP A 191 -9.01 -10.71 -2.12
C ASP A 191 -9.68 -11.67 -1.11
N LEU A 192 -9.28 -12.94 -1.10
CA LEU A 192 -9.73 -13.92 -0.11
C LEU A 192 -9.06 -13.76 1.26
N LEU A 193 -7.86 -13.20 1.41
CA LEU A 193 -7.15 -13.15 2.71
C LEU A 193 -6.91 -11.73 3.27
N LEU A 194 -7.06 -10.68 2.46
CA LEU A 194 -6.61 -9.31 2.74
C LEU A 194 -7.62 -8.21 2.38
N ASP A 195 -8.69 -8.48 1.62
CA ASP A 195 -9.78 -7.50 1.48
C ASP A 195 -10.53 -7.45 2.82
N GLY A 196 -10.37 -6.34 3.53
CA GLY A 196 -10.66 -6.11 4.96
C GLY A 196 -12.11 -6.27 5.42
N ARG A 197 -12.90 -7.12 4.77
CA ARG A 197 -14.25 -7.55 5.19
C ARG A 197 -14.24 -8.84 6.00
N TRP A 198 -13.06 -9.26 6.49
CA TRP A 198 -12.90 -10.43 7.36
C TRP A 198 -13.35 -10.19 8.81
N GLU A 199 -13.49 -8.92 9.22
CA GLU A 199 -13.91 -8.54 10.57
C GLU A 199 -15.35 -9.00 10.91
N GLU A 200 -16.19 -9.29 9.90
CA GLU A 200 -17.59 -9.69 10.13
C GLU A 200 -17.84 -11.20 10.09
N LYS A 201 -16.88 -12.05 9.67
CA LYS A 201 -17.12 -13.50 9.54
C LYS A 201 -16.05 -14.35 10.25
N ARG A 202 -16.32 -14.65 11.52
CA ARG A 202 -15.59 -15.57 12.44
C ARG A 202 -15.38 -17.02 11.95
N SER A 203 -15.55 -17.37 10.67
CA SER A 203 -15.85 -18.77 10.29
C SER A 203 -14.83 -19.53 9.43
N PHE A 204 -13.63 -19.00 9.13
CA PHE A 204 -12.61 -19.83 8.48
C PHE A 204 -11.52 -20.21 9.48
N CYS A 205 -11.65 -21.42 10.06
CA CYS A 205 -10.56 -22.00 10.84
C CYS A 205 -9.35 -22.26 9.95
N ILE A 206 -8.15 -22.24 10.55
CA ILE A 206 -6.88 -22.54 9.87
C ILE A 206 -6.95 -23.88 9.13
N ASP A 207 -7.67 -24.87 9.66
CA ASP A 207 -7.82 -26.18 9.02
C ASP A 207 -8.61 -26.10 7.71
N SER A 208 -9.59 -25.20 7.62
CA SER A 208 -10.29 -24.91 6.37
C SER A 208 -9.35 -24.27 5.36
N ILE A 209 -8.53 -23.30 5.78
CA ILE A 209 -7.51 -22.66 4.93
C ILE A 209 -6.51 -23.70 4.41
N VAL A 210 -5.99 -24.59 5.28
CA VAL A 210 -5.05 -25.67 4.91
C VAL A 210 -5.70 -26.73 4.02
N SER A 211 -6.95 -27.09 4.25
CA SER A 211 -7.69 -28.03 3.40
C SER A 211 -7.86 -27.50 1.98
N HIS A 212 -8.24 -26.22 1.84
CA HIS A 212 -8.35 -25.55 0.55
C HIS A 212 -6.99 -25.44 -0.16
N LYS A 213 -5.89 -25.16 0.57
CA LYS A 213 -4.51 -25.19 0.04
C LYS A 213 -4.19 -26.52 -0.62
N ASN A 214 -4.40 -27.62 0.09
CA ASN A 214 -4.03 -28.95 -0.36
C ASN A 214 -4.86 -29.36 -1.58
N MET A 215 -6.16 -29.06 -1.57
CA MET A 215 -7.03 -29.25 -2.73
C MET A 215 -6.56 -28.44 -3.94
N MET A 216 -6.23 -27.16 -3.77
CA MET A 216 -5.78 -26.28 -4.86
C MET A 216 -4.43 -26.71 -5.43
N LEU A 217 -3.42 -26.96 -4.57
CA LEU A 217 -2.09 -27.42 -5.00
C LEU A 217 -2.16 -28.77 -5.70
N ARG A 218 -3.00 -29.70 -5.20
CA ARG A 218 -3.26 -30.98 -5.86
C ARG A 218 -3.84 -30.79 -7.26
N ARG A 219 -4.85 -29.95 -7.42
CA ARG A 219 -5.47 -29.65 -8.72
C ARG A 219 -4.49 -28.97 -9.69
N ILE A 220 -3.66 -28.04 -9.22
CA ILE A 220 -2.62 -27.41 -10.03
C ILE A 220 -1.60 -28.45 -10.50
N ASN A 221 -1.15 -29.34 -9.62
CA ASN A 221 -0.22 -30.41 -9.97
C ASN A 221 -0.84 -31.41 -10.95
N GLU A 222 -2.07 -31.87 -10.72
CA GLU A 222 -2.81 -32.75 -11.61
C GLU A 222 -2.99 -32.13 -13.01
N LYS A 223 -3.35 -30.85 -13.10
CA LYS A 223 -3.48 -30.13 -14.37
C LYS A 223 -2.14 -29.92 -15.08
N ASN A 224 -1.08 -29.59 -14.36
CA ASN A 224 0.25 -29.44 -14.94
C ASN A 224 0.81 -30.78 -15.44
N LEU A 225 0.58 -31.88 -14.70
CA LEU A 225 0.85 -33.25 -15.17
C LEU A 225 0.06 -33.57 -16.43
N GLU A 226 -1.24 -33.27 -16.45
CA GLU A 226 -2.11 -33.50 -17.60
C GLU A 226 -1.66 -32.70 -18.83
N PHE A 227 -1.21 -31.45 -18.66
CA PHE A 227 -0.62 -30.64 -19.72
C PHE A 227 0.70 -31.23 -20.25
N LEU A 228 1.65 -31.57 -19.37
CA LEU A 228 2.92 -32.17 -19.80
C LEU A 228 2.73 -33.49 -20.55
N ASN A 229 1.79 -34.31 -20.10
CA ASN A 229 1.45 -35.59 -20.72
C ASN A 229 1.06 -35.49 -22.21
N THR A 230 0.75 -34.30 -22.70
CA THR A 230 0.27 -34.05 -24.07
C THR A 230 1.37 -33.65 -25.02
N LEU A 231 2.52 -33.26 -24.46
CA LEU A 231 3.68 -32.85 -25.23
C LEU A 231 4.43 -34.06 -25.80
N GLY A 232 4.17 -35.28 -25.32
CA GLY A 232 4.77 -36.53 -25.81
C GLY A 232 5.82 -37.11 -24.86
N ARG A 233 6.53 -38.15 -25.31
CA ARG A 233 7.71 -38.72 -24.60
C ARG A 233 8.93 -37.81 -24.77
N GLU A 234 9.12 -37.30 -25.98
CA GLU A 234 10.13 -36.31 -26.30
C GLU A 234 9.50 -34.91 -26.38
N TYR A 235 10.12 -33.97 -25.67
CA TYR A 235 9.72 -32.57 -25.64
C TYR A 235 10.78 -31.77 -26.35
N ASN A 236 10.36 -30.91 -27.29
CA ASN A 236 11.27 -30.03 -28.00
C ASN A 236 11.25 -28.67 -27.32
N VAL A 237 12.40 -28.27 -26.77
CA VAL A 237 12.57 -26.97 -26.13
C VAL A 237 13.49 -26.12 -26.99
N LEU A 238 13.04 -24.91 -27.33
CA LEU A 238 13.86 -23.90 -27.97
C LEU A 238 14.19 -22.82 -26.94
N VAL A 239 15.47 -22.66 -26.62
CA VAL A 239 15.94 -21.56 -25.77
C VAL A 239 16.54 -20.48 -26.65
N VAL A 240 16.03 -19.26 -26.53
CA VAL A 240 16.53 -18.06 -27.20
C VAL A 240 17.48 -17.34 -26.27
N TYR A 241 18.64 -16.97 -26.81
CA TYR A 241 19.62 -16.15 -26.14
C TYR A 241 19.77 -14.83 -26.89
N GLU A 242 19.89 -13.72 -26.16
CA GLU A 242 20.16 -12.41 -26.72
C GLU A 242 21.26 -11.70 -25.93
N LYS A 243 22.18 -11.05 -26.65
CA LYS A 243 23.20 -10.19 -26.06
C LYS A 243 23.35 -8.89 -26.83
N THR A 244 23.25 -7.78 -26.13
CA THR A 244 23.56 -6.45 -26.65
C THR A 244 25.04 -6.15 -26.47
N LEU A 245 25.76 -5.92 -27.57
CA LEU A 245 27.15 -5.45 -27.57
C LEU A 245 27.19 -3.95 -27.85
N PHE A 246 28.05 -3.25 -27.12
CA PHE A 246 28.35 -1.84 -27.33
C PHE A 246 29.74 -1.69 -27.96
N GLY A 247 29.85 -1.07 -29.14
CA GLY A 247 31.11 -0.75 -29.82
C GLY A 247 31.74 -1.83 -30.73
N LYS A 248 32.91 -1.49 -31.34
CA LYS A 248 33.59 -2.19 -32.47
C LYS A 248 34.27 -3.55 -32.14
N LYS A 249 33.70 -4.45 -31.32
CA LYS A 249 34.31 -5.80 -31.08
C LYS A 249 33.43 -7.05 -31.34
N PRO A 250 32.72 -7.18 -32.47
CA PRO A 250 32.02 -8.43 -32.82
C PRO A 250 32.94 -9.66 -32.92
N LYS A 251 34.18 -9.46 -33.42
CA LYS A 251 35.11 -10.55 -33.76
C LYS A 251 35.59 -11.36 -32.56
N LYS A 252 35.97 -10.69 -31.45
CA LYS A 252 36.41 -11.37 -30.21
C LYS A 252 35.27 -12.15 -29.53
N PHE A 253 34.03 -11.68 -29.68
CA PHE A 253 32.88 -12.37 -29.11
C PHE A 253 32.49 -13.59 -29.95
N LYS A 254 32.60 -13.50 -31.28
CA LYS A 254 32.48 -14.65 -32.20
C LYS A 254 33.46 -15.77 -31.82
N GLU A 255 34.75 -15.44 -31.64
CA GLU A 255 35.78 -16.40 -31.22
C GLU A 255 35.46 -17.05 -29.84
N SER A 256 34.84 -16.30 -28.92
CA SER A 256 34.40 -16.83 -27.62
C SER A 256 33.21 -17.78 -27.74
N LEU A 257 32.27 -17.53 -28.66
CA LEU A 257 31.13 -18.41 -28.88
C LEU A 257 31.59 -19.70 -29.56
N GLU A 258 32.47 -19.63 -30.58
CA GLU A 258 33.03 -20.80 -31.27
C GLU A 258 33.73 -21.76 -30.29
N LYS A 259 34.46 -21.23 -29.29
CA LYS A 259 35.06 -22.02 -28.21
C LYS A 259 34.05 -22.77 -27.32
N THR A 260 32.79 -22.34 -27.28
CA THR A 260 31.71 -23.04 -26.53
C THR A 260 30.98 -24.10 -27.37
N GLY A 261 31.44 -24.38 -28.60
CA GLY A 261 30.84 -25.35 -29.51
C GLY A 261 29.84 -24.75 -30.52
N TYR A 262 29.82 -23.42 -30.67
CA TYR A 262 29.01 -22.68 -31.64
C TYR A 262 29.51 -22.90 -33.10
N LYS A 263 28.59 -23.14 -34.04
CA LYS A 263 28.90 -23.43 -35.47
C LYS A 263 28.15 -22.56 -36.51
N GLY A 264 27.53 -21.44 -36.11
CA GLY A 264 26.61 -20.66 -36.96
C GLY A 264 27.26 -19.70 -37.99
N ARG A 265 26.52 -19.36 -39.07
CA ARG A 265 26.88 -18.34 -40.10
C ARG A 265 26.34 -16.94 -39.77
N ILE A 266 26.86 -15.91 -40.46
CA ILE A 266 26.44 -14.50 -40.35
C ILE A 266 25.38 -14.21 -41.43
N ILE A 267 24.21 -13.68 -41.04
CA ILE A 267 23.18 -13.16 -41.98
C ILE A 267 23.03 -11.67 -41.70
N ASP A 268 23.14 -10.85 -42.75
CA ASP A 268 23.21 -9.39 -42.71
C ASP A 268 21.94 -8.78 -43.33
N ASP A 269 20.76 -9.22 -42.87
CA ASP A 269 19.49 -8.80 -43.46
C ASP A 269 18.54 -8.24 -42.40
N SER A 270 18.30 -6.92 -42.50
CA SER A 270 17.55 -6.08 -41.56
C SER A 270 16.02 -6.18 -41.72
N THR A 271 15.51 -7.14 -42.49
CA THR A 271 14.10 -7.15 -42.93
C THR A 271 13.20 -8.21 -42.28
N ASN A 272 13.72 -9.23 -41.59
CA ASN A 272 12.93 -10.34 -41.01
C ASN A 272 12.65 -10.19 -39.49
N TYR A 273 12.30 -8.98 -39.07
CA TYR A 273 12.42 -8.53 -37.68
C TYR A 273 11.46 -9.15 -36.63
N TRP A 274 10.41 -9.88 -36.99
CA TRP A 274 9.37 -10.29 -36.01
C TRP A 274 8.60 -11.57 -36.35
N LYS A 275 9.24 -12.61 -36.90
CA LYS A 275 8.55 -13.91 -36.97
C LYS A 275 8.48 -14.52 -35.57
N GLN A 276 7.31 -14.45 -34.94
CA GLN A 276 6.93 -15.43 -33.93
C GLN A 276 7.05 -16.82 -34.57
N PHE A 277 7.67 -17.76 -33.87
CA PHE A 277 7.76 -19.13 -34.33
C PHE A 277 6.37 -19.78 -34.21
N ASP A 278 5.75 -20.03 -35.36
CA ASP A 278 4.43 -20.65 -35.43
C ASP A 278 4.52 -22.19 -35.42
N SER A 279 5.70 -22.76 -35.74
CA SER A 279 5.94 -24.21 -35.70
C SER A 279 7.36 -24.60 -35.26
N LEU A 280 7.51 -25.85 -34.80
CA LEU A 280 8.81 -26.46 -34.49
C LEU A 280 9.72 -26.57 -35.73
N GLU A 281 9.15 -26.76 -36.91
CA GLU A 281 9.92 -26.88 -38.15
C GLU A 281 10.51 -25.53 -38.58
N ASP A 282 9.74 -24.44 -38.43
CA ASP A 282 10.26 -23.07 -38.61
C ASP A 282 11.41 -22.80 -37.62
N ALA A 283 11.25 -23.23 -36.37
CA ALA A 283 12.28 -23.11 -35.34
C ALA A 283 13.52 -23.97 -35.64
N ARG A 284 13.36 -25.18 -36.20
CA ARG A 284 14.47 -26.06 -36.60
C ARG A 284 15.22 -25.50 -37.82
N GLN A 285 14.50 -25.01 -38.82
CA GLN A 285 15.08 -24.42 -40.03
C GLN A 285 15.90 -23.15 -39.71
N LEU A 286 15.45 -22.34 -38.74
CA LEU A 286 16.21 -21.20 -38.19
C LEU A 286 17.28 -21.60 -37.16
N HIS A 287 17.13 -22.72 -36.44
CA HIS A 287 18.23 -23.32 -35.67
C HIS A 287 19.36 -23.82 -36.58
N GLU A 288 19.12 -23.98 -37.87
CA GLU A 288 20.18 -24.24 -38.87
C GLU A 288 20.64 -22.94 -39.56
N THR A 289 19.90 -21.83 -39.40
CA THR A 289 20.06 -20.57 -40.13
C THR A 289 20.06 -19.37 -39.15
N TYR A 290 21.19 -19.10 -38.50
CA TYR A 290 21.36 -18.02 -37.50
C TYR A 290 21.72 -16.67 -38.14
N GLY A 291 21.21 -15.53 -37.63
CA GLY A 291 21.47 -14.19 -38.16
C GLY A 291 22.03 -13.17 -37.15
N PHE A 292 22.79 -12.20 -37.65
CA PHE A 292 23.26 -11.02 -36.90
C PHE A 292 22.27 -9.89 -37.12
N ILE A 293 21.91 -9.13 -36.08
CA ILE A 293 21.05 -7.97 -36.24
C ILE A 293 21.83 -6.72 -35.83
N LYS A 294 22.21 -5.92 -36.82
CA LYS A 294 22.71 -4.57 -36.62
C LYS A 294 21.49 -3.65 -36.54
N ASP A 295 21.27 -3.03 -35.38
CA ASP A 295 20.23 -2.02 -35.23
C ASP A 295 20.70 -0.71 -35.87
N GLU A 296 20.25 -0.44 -37.10
CA GLU A 296 20.64 0.76 -37.85
C GLU A 296 20.25 2.07 -37.15
N ARG A 297 19.34 2.04 -36.17
CA ARG A 297 18.93 3.24 -35.42
C ARG A 297 19.90 3.63 -34.31
N SER A 298 20.86 2.78 -33.97
CA SER A 298 21.91 3.13 -33.02
C SER A 298 23.27 2.67 -33.55
N ASN A 299 24.08 3.62 -34.02
CA ASN A 299 25.43 3.36 -34.56
C ASN A 299 26.38 2.62 -33.59
N ASP A 300 25.98 2.38 -32.35
CA ASP A 300 26.80 1.77 -31.30
C ASP A 300 26.27 0.45 -30.71
N ARG A 301 25.10 -0.07 -31.14
CA ARG A 301 24.53 -1.31 -30.56
C ARG A 301 24.36 -2.43 -31.59
N ILE A 302 24.84 -3.61 -31.24
CA ILE A 302 24.62 -4.85 -32.01
C ILE A 302 23.92 -5.85 -31.10
N ASN A 303 22.74 -6.34 -31.51
CA ASN A 303 22.02 -7.38 -30.79
C ASN A 303 22.27 -8.72 -31.48
N ILE A 304 22.83 -9.68 -30.73
CA ILE A 304 23.08 -11.03 -31.23
C ILE A 304 22.06 -11.95 -30.60
N ARG A 305 21.29 -12.67 -31.43
CA ARG A 305 20.41 -13.74 -30.99
C ARG A 305 20.90 -15.10 -31.46
N TRP A 306 20.81 -16.11 -30.61
CA TRP A 306 21.04 -17.51 -31.00
C TRP A 306 20.09 -18.44 -30.28
N TYR A 307 19.92 -19.62 -30.85
CA TYR A 307 18.93 -20.60 -30.41
C TYR A 307 19.62 -21.89 -30.01
N ARG A 308 19.06 -22.58 -29.02
CA ARG A 308 19.48 -23.93 -28.67
C ARG A 308 18.27 -24.84 -28.62
N HIS A 309 18.27 -25.85 -29.47
CA HIS A 309 17.30 -26.93 -29.41
C HIS A 309 17.73 -27.96 -28.36
N ILE A 310 16.81 -28.37 -27.50
CA ILE A 310 17.04 -29.36 -26.46
C ILE A 310 15.92 -30.41 -26.54
N THR A 311 16.32 -31.66 -26.73
CA THR A 311 15.44 -32.83 -26.59
C THR A 311 15.65 -33.40 -25.19
N LEU A 312 14.55 -33.66 -24.48
CA LEU A 312 14.58 -34.14 -23.10
C LEU A 312 14.26 -35.63 -23.00
N ASP A 313 14.95 -36.28 -22.07
CA ASP A 313 14.90 -37.70 -21.73
C ASP A 313 13.64 -38.05 -20.91
N ASP A 314 13.07 -39.23 -21.14
CA ASP A 314 11.85 -39.79 -20.55
C ASP A 314 11.87 -39.84 -19.01
N LYS A 315 13.05 -39.78 -18.37
CA LYS A 315 13.17 -39.85 -16.89
C LYS A 315 12.43 -38.74 -16.11
N TYR A 316 12.00 -37.66 -16.77
CA TYR A 316 11.27 -36.57 -16.13
C TYR A 316 9.74 -36.63 -16.34
N TYR A 317 9.26 -37.68 -17.02
CA TYR A 317 7.87 -37.86 -17.43
C TYR A 317 6.87 -37.91 -16.26
N ASP A 318 7.25 -38.53 -15.14
CA ASP A 318 6.36 -38.76 -14.01
C ASP A 318 6.41 -37.66 -12.92
N ASN A 319 7.23 -36.61 -13.11
CA ASN A 319 7.43 -35.58 -12.08
C ASN A 319 7.56 -34.17 -12.65
N THR A 320 6.41 -33.55 -12.91
CA THR A 320 6.25 -32.17 -13.42
C THR A 320 7.04 -31.12 -12.66
N ILE A 321 7.11 -31.24 -11.34
CA ILE A 321 7.83 -30.28 -10.49
C ILE A 321 9.33 -30.42 -10.72
N THR A 322 9.83 -31.64 -10.89
CA THR A 322 11.23 -31.90 -11.22
C THR A 322 11.54 -31.54 -12.68
N PHE A 323 10.62 -31.78 -13.62
CA PHE A 323 10.72 -31.37 -15.03
C PHE A 323 10.91 -29.86 -15.16
N PHE A 324 9.94 -29.07 -14.69
CA PHE A 324 10.00 -27.60 -14.77
C PHE A 324 11.19 -27.06 -13.98
N ARG A 325 11.51 -27.64 -12.81
CA ARG A 325 12.67 -27.19 -12.03
C ARG A 325 13.99 -27.55 -12.67
N HIS A 326 14.17 -28.73 -13.23
CA HIS A 326 15.45 -29.09 -13.82
C HIS A 326 15.74 -28.19 -15.02
N ILE A 327 14.76 -28.00 -15.91
CA ILE A 327 14.90 -27.21 -17.13
C ILE A 327 14.97 -25.71 -16.83
N LEU A 328 14.00 -25.17 -16.08
CA LEU A 328 14.03 -23.75 -15.70
C LEU A 328 15.25 -23.45 -14.84
N LYS A 329 15.67 -24.34 -13.92
CA LYS A 329 16.84 -24.07 -13.06
C LYS A 329 18.14 -24.07 -13.85
N LYS A 330 18.36 -25.09 -14.69
CA LYS A 330 19.59 -25.27 -15.49
C LYS A 330 19.73 -24.25 -16.63
N HIS A 331 18.63 -23.77 -17.20
CA HIS A 331 18.70 -22.88 -18.37
C HIS A 331 18.29 -21.43 -18.08
N ILE A 332 17.47 -21.17 -17.05
CA ILE A 332 16.90 -19.84 -16.75
C ILE A 332 17.11 -19.36 -15.29
N ILE A 333 17.31 -20.21 -14.28
CA ILE A 333 17.67 -19.73 -12.92
C ILE A 333 19.17 -19.54 -12.80
N GLU A 334 19.98 -20.33 -13.51
CA GLU A 334 21.40 -20.03 -13.72
C GLU A 334 21.60 -18.66 -14.40
N TYR A 335 20.66 -18.21 -15.24
CA TYR A 335 20.58 -16.82 -15.73
C TYR A 335 20.43 -15.77 -14.60
N TYR A 336 19.67 -16.07 -13.54
CA TYR A 336 19.51 -15.15 -12.40
C TYR A 336 20.63 -15.26 -11.35
N LYS A 337 21.21 -16.46 -11.16
CA LYS A 337 22.27 -16.70 -10.16
C LYS A 337 23.66 -16.32 -10.65
N GLU A 338 23.90 -16.44 -11.95
CA GLU A 338 25.17 -16.10 -12.58
C GLU A 338 24.88 -15.10 -13.69
N LYS A 339 25.34 -13.86 -13.56
CA LYS A 339 25.25 -12.81 -14.59
C LYS A 339 26.08 -13.12 -15.85
N GLN A 340 26.06 -14.37 -16.33
CA GLN A 340 26.82 -14.88 -17.48
C GLN A 340 25.96 -15.62 -18.51
N SER A 341 24.74 -16.03 -18.17
CA SER A 341 23.82 -16.64 -19.15
C SER A 341 23.03 -15.55 -19.88
N ASN A 342 22.98 -15.61 -21.22
CA ASN A 342 22.34 -14.61 -22.09
C ASN A 342 20.92 -15.03 -22.54
N ALA A 343 20.25 -15.94 -21.83
CA ALA A 343 18.94 -16.46 -22.25
C ALA A 343 17.84 -15.38 -22.09
N THR A 344 17.11 -15.06 -23.15
CA THR A 344 16.03 -14.06 -23.12
C THR A 344 14.63 -14.62 -23.26
N GLU A 345 14.46 -15.75 -23.95
CA GLU A 345 13.15 -16.35 -24.18
C GLU A 345 13.26 -17.88 -24.19
N MET A 346 12.18 -18.58 -23.84
CA MET A 346 12.09 -20.04 -23.92
C MET A 346 10.74 -20.44 -24.47
N TYR A 347 10.75 -21.33 -25.46
CA TYR A 347 9.58 -21.94 -26.07
C TYR A 347 9.58 -23.44 -25.84
N VAL A 348 8.40 -24.00 -25.57
CA VAL A 348 8.18 -25.45 -25.54
C VAL A 348 7.19 -25.81 -26.63
N TYR A 349 7.54 -26.84 -27.39
CA TYR A 349 6.70 -27.40 -28.44
C TYR A 349 6.26 -28.81 -28.04
N ASP A 350 5.04 -29.16 -28.42
CA ASP A 350 4.54 -30.53 -28.24
C ASP A 350 4.97 -31.47 -29.37
N LYS A 351 4.52 -32.73 -29.29
CA LYS A 351 4.76 -33.79 -30.28
C LYS A 351 4.22 -33.52 -31.69
N TYR A 352 3.31 -32.56 -31.86
CA TYR A 352 2.83 -32.13 -33.18
C TYR A 352 3.60 -30.88 -33.67
N GLY A 353 4.56 -30.40 -32.89
CA GLY A 353 5.36 -29.21 -33.22
C GLY A 353 4.60 -27.90 -33.07
N ASP A 354 3.48 -27.88 -32.33
CA ASP A 354 2.77 -26.65 -31.99
C ASP A 354 3.37 -26.05 -30.70
N LYS A 355 3.50 -24.71 -30.65
CA LYS A 355 4.00 -24.01 -29.47
C LYS A 355 2.97 -24.06 -28.34
N VAL A 356 3.35 -24.61 -27.20
CA VAL A 356 2.45 -24.80 -26.04
C VAL A 356 2.79 -23.93 -24.83
N PHE A 357 4.02 -23.43 -24.75
CA PHE A 357 4.49 -22.62 -23.61
C PHE A 357 5.57 -21.64 -24.08
N GLU A 358 5.56 -20.44 -23.50
CA GLU A 358 6.47 -19.33 -23.81
C GLU A 358 6.80 -18.58 -22.53
N LEU A 359 8.08 -18.30 -22.31
CA LEU A 359 8.57 -17.57 -21.13
C LEU A 359 9.65 -16.56 -21.54
N TYR A 360 9.53 -15.32 -21.08
CA TYR A 360 10.48 -14.24 -21.30
C TYR A 360 11.36 -13.99 -20.07
N ALA A 361 12.54 -13.41 -20.26
CA ALA A 361 13.51 -13.16 -19.19
C ALA A 361 13.09 -12.06 -18.19
N ASP A 362 12.25 -11.11 -18.60
CA ASP A 362 11.59 -10.14 -17.72
C ASP A 362 10.36 -10.74 -17.01
N GLY A 363 9.89 -11.91 -17.47
CA GLY A 363 8.88 -12.71 -16.81
C GLY A 363 9.40 -13.25 -15.47
N ASN A 364 8.57 -13.16 -14.43
CA ASN A 364 8.91 -13.72 -13.13
C ASN A 364 8.87 -15.25 -13.20
N VAL A 365 10.00 -15.89 -13.50
CA VAL A 365 10.17 -17.35 -13.62
C VAL A 365 9.62 -18.08 -12.39
N TYR A 366 9.64 -17.43 -11.22
CA TYR A 366 9.10 -17.97 -9.97
C TYR A 366 7.57 -17.99 -9.93
N GLU A 367 6.87 -17.18 -10.71
CA GLU A 367 5.41 -17.22 -10.83
C GLU A 367 4.94 -18.48 -11.58
N ALA A 368 5.75 -19.06 -12.46
CA ALA A 368 5.44 -20.29 -13.18
C ALA A 368 5.65 -21.59 -12.37
N ILE A 369 6.20 -21.53 -11.15
CA ILE A 369 6.62 -22.73 -10.38
C ILE A 369 5.66 -22.98 -9.18
N PRO A 370 4.95 -24.13 -9.12
CA PRO A 370 3.98 -24.46 -8.06
C PRO A 370 4.48 -24.33 -6.61
N ARG A 371 5.78 -24.54 -6.35
CA ARG A 371 6.37 -24.44 -4.99
C ARG A 371 6.43 -23.02 -4.44
N VAL A 372 6.43 -21.99 -5.29
CA VAL A 372 6.45 -20.59 -4.83
C VAL A 372 5.10 -20.25 -4.18
N TYR A 373 3.99 -20.76 -4.70
CA TYR A 373 2.67 -20.60 -4.10
C TYR A 373 2.54 -21.34 -2.76
N SER A 374 3.06 -22.56 -2.63
CA SER A 374 3.04 -23.24 -1.33
C SER A 374 3.81 -22.47 -0.27
N ASN A 375 5.02 -22.01 -0.58
CA ASN A 375 5.84 -21.24 0.37
C ASN A 375 5.19 -19.90 0.74
N LEU A 376 4.57 -19.23 -0.24
CA LEU A 376 3.82 -18.01 -0.01
C LEU A 376 2.63 -18.27 0.92
N PHE A 377 1.88 -19.34 0.66
CA PHE A 377 0.74 -19.76 1.46
C PHE A 377 1.15 -20.15 2.88
N ASP A 378 2.20 -20.94 3.03
CA ASP A 378 2.76 -21.33 4.34
C ASP A 378 3.24 -20.10 5.12
N SER A 379 3.86 -19.14 4.44
CA SER A 379 4.23 -17.85 5.04
C SER A 379 3.01 -17.09 5.57
N TYR A 380 1.91 -17.06 4.81
CA TYR A 380 0.65 -16.42 5.24
C TYR A 380 -0.05 -17.15 6.37
N VAL A 381 -0.18 -18.48 6.30
CA VAL A 381 -0.76 -19.30 7.37
C VAL A 381 0.04 -19.12 8.65
N ASN A 382 1.37 -19.18 8.57
CA ASN A 382 2.21 -18.99 9.74
C ASN A 382 2.12 -17.54 10.28
N LYS A 383 1.95 -16.53 9.41
CA LYS A 383 1.65 -15.16 9.84
C LYS A 383 0.31 -15.09 10.59
N HIS A 384 -0.74 -15.71 10.05
CA HIS A 384 -2.07 -15.70 10.65
C HIS A 384 -2.09 -16.43 11.99
N LYS A 385 -1.53 -17.64 12.07
CA LYS A 385 -1.32 -18.40 13.32
C LYS A 385 -0.65 -17.55 14.40
N PHE A 386 0.42 -16.85 14.02
CA PHE A 386 1.12 -15.96 14.93
C PHE A 386 0.23 -14.80 15.41
N CYS A 387 -0.52 -14.14 14.51
CA CYS A 387 -1.42 -13.05 14.89
C CYS A 387 -2.54 -13.54 15.83
N THR A 388 -3.16 -14.67 15.53
CA THR A 388 -4.19 -15.29 16.37
C THR A 388 -3.65 -15.57 17.76
N LYS A 389 -2.47 -16.21 17.85
CA LYS A 389 -1.79 -16.48 19.11
C LYS A 389 -1.56 -15.19 19.92
N ILE A 390 -1.06 -14.14 19.29
CA ILE A 390 -0.80 -12.84 19.94
C ILE A 390 -2.09 -12.21 20.47
N ILE A 391 -3.18 -12.24 19.69
CA ILE A 391 -4.49 -11.72 20.10
C ILE A 391 -5.01 -12.50 21.32
N GLU A 392 -4.98 -13.84 21.26
CA GLU A 392 -5.40 -14.70 22.36
C GLU A 392 -4.58 -14.44 23.64
N MET A 393 -3.26 -14.29 23.51
CA MET A 393 -2.39 -13.95 24.64
C MET A 393 -2.70 -12.56 25.20
N GLY A 394 -2.93 -11.57 24.34
CA GLY A 394 -3.32 -10.21 24.76
C GLY A 394 -4.60 -10.21 25.59
N ILE A 395 -5.62 -10.94 25.16
CA ILE A 395 -6.90 -11.04 25.87
C ILE A 395 -6.74 -11.83 27.17
N ASN A 396 -6.11 -13.01 27.11
CA ASN A 396 -6.11 -13.95 28.23
C ASN A 396 -5.04 -13.67 29.30
N GLU A 397 -3.90 -13.10 28.92
CA GLU A 397 -2.76 -12.90 29.84
C GLU A 397 -2.61 -11.43 30.29
N TYR A 398 -3.09 -10.49 29.47
CA TYR A 398 -2.86 -9.05 29.67
C TYR A 398 -4.13 -8.22 29.80
N ASP A 399 -5.31 -8.86 29.86
CA ASP A 399 -6.62 -8.23 30.03
C ASP A 399 -6.97 -7.22 28.92
N PHE A 400 -6.50 -7.43 27.69
CA PHE A 400 -6.85 -6.57 26.56
C PHE A 400 -8.27 -6.85 26.09
N ASP A 401 -9.05 -5.81 25.83
CA ASP A 401 -10.34 -5.97 25.17
C ASP A 401 -10.15 -6.43 23.70
N GLU A 402 -11.18 -7.04 23.10
CA GLU A 402 -11.09 -7.63 21.75
C GLU A 402 -10.67 -6.58 20.69
N TYR A 403 -11.08 -5.32 20.87
CA TYR A 403 -10.71 -4.23 19.97
C TYR A 403 -9.24 -3.85 20.14
N THR A 404 -8.78 -3.64 21.37
CA THR A 404 -7.41 -3.29 21.70
C THR A 404 -6.48 -4.40 21.26
N ALA A 405 -6.82 -5.68 21.47
CA ALA A 405 -6.02 -6.79 20.98
C ALA A 405 -5.98 -6.84 19.44
N LYS A 406 -7.07 -6.52 18.74
CA LYS A 406 -7.06 -6.47 17.28
C LYS A 406 -6.26 -5.28 16.74
N ASP A 407 -6.48 -4.09 17.28
CA ASP A 407 -5.90 -2.84 16.79
C ASP A 407 -4.41 -2.71 17.18
N SER A 408 -4.06 -3.09 18.40
CA SER A 408 -2.69 -3.06 18.94
C SER A 408 -1.71 -4.03 18.28
N PHE A 409 -2.19 -5.10 17.64
CA PHE A 409 -1.31 -6.09 16.98
C PHE A 409 -1.34 -6.04 15.46
N MET A 410 -2.13 -5.12 14.91
CA MET A 410 -2.10 -4.75 13.50
C MET A 410 -0.92 -3.80 13.17
N PHE A 411 -0.17 -3.33 14.17
CA PHE A 411 1.08 -2.61 13.95
C PHE A 411 2.11 -3.50 13.24
N LYS A 412 2.54 -3.04 12.06
CA LYS A 412 3.51 -3.69 11.17
C LYS A 412 4.82 -4.08 11.87
N GLY A 413 5.19 -3.42 12.98
CA GLY A 413 6.42 -3.66 13.74
C GLY A 413 6.61 -5.11 14.20
N LEU A 414 5.61 -5.72 14.87
CA LEU A 414 5.74 -7.09 15.40
C LEU A 414 5.94 -8.13 14.28
N ILE A 415 5.18 -7.97 13.19
CA ILE A 415 5.30 -8.82 12.00
C ILE A 415 6.66 -8.63 11.32
N LYS A 416 7.20 -7.41 11.31
CA LYS A 416 8.55 -7.12 10.80
C LYS A 416 9.63 -7.79 11.65
N ILE A 417 9.52 -7.77 12.99
CA ILE A 417 10.42 -8.50 13.89
C ILE A 417 10.37 -9.99 13.56
N ARG A 418 9.17 -10.59 13.56
CA ARG A 418 8.99 -12.02 13.28
C ARG A 418 9.62 -12.43 11.94
N LYS A 419 9.39 -11.63 10.90
CA LYS A 419 9.87 -11.91 9.55
C LYS A 419 11.39 -11.82 9.42
N PHE A 420 12.04 -10.94 10.17
CA PHE A 420 13.46 -10.61 9.96
C PHE A 420 14.39 -11.16 11.03
N ILE A 421 13.93 -11.30 12.27
CA ILE A 421 14.71 -11.79 13.41
C ILE A 421 14.26 -13.20 13.80
N GLY A 422 12.95 -13.40 13.95
CA GLY A 422 12.41 -14.67 14.37
C GLY A 422 11.17 -14.52 15.25
N GLU A 423 10.40 -15.61 15.35
CA GLU A 423 9.15 -15.63 16.11
C GLU A 423 9.37 -15.52 17.62
N LYS A 424 10.45 -16.11 18.14
CA LYS A 424 10.81 -16.04 19.55
C LYS A 424 11.04 -14.59 19.98
N GLU A 425 11.84 -13.84 19.24
CA GLU A 425 12.18 -12.45 19.59
C GLU A 425 10.98 -11.51 19.43
N ALA A 426 10.07 -11.83 18.51
CA ALA A 426 8.79 -11.13 18.42
C ALA A 426 7.93 -11.37 19.66
N LEU A 427 7.82 -12.62 20.13
CA LEU A 427 7.08 -12.96 21.35
C LEU A 427 7.69 -12.30 22.60
N ASP A 428 9.02 -12.37 22.75
CA ASP A 428 9.72 -11.75 23.87
C ASP A 428 9.49 -10.23 23.91
N PHE A 429 9.55 -9.57 22.74
CA PHE A 429 9.24 -8.14 22.63
C PHE A 429 7.78 -7.85 22.97
N PHE A 430 6.84 -8.65 22.45
CA PHE A 430 5.42 -8.54 22.74
C PHE A 430 5.13 -8.62 24.24
N HIS A 431 5.61 -9.67 24.92
CA HIS A 431 5.40 -9.85 26.36
C HIS A 431 5.89 -8.64 27.16
N ARG A 432 7.08 -8.12 26.82
CA ARG A 432 7.65 -6.96 27.51
C ARG A 432 6.81 -5.69 27.32
N VAL A 433 6.34 -5.42 26.11
CA VAL A 433 5.52 -4.22 25.83
C VAL A 433 4.13 -4.36 26.46
N SER A 434 3.49 -5.52 26.34
CA SER A 434 2.18 -5.79 26.93
C SER A 434 2.20 -5.67 28.46
N GLN A 435 3.26 -6.17 29.11
CA GLN A 435 3.45 -5.99 30.55
C GLN A 435 3.56 -4.51 30.95
N LYS A 436 4.32 -3.71 30.19
CA LYS A 436 4.44 -2.27 30.43
C LYS A 436 3.12 -1.52 30.24
N ALA A 437 2.35 -1.88 29.22
CA ALA A 437 1.05 -1.29 28.95
C ALA A 437 0.06 -1.58 30.08
N ARG A 438 0.07 -2.82 30.61
CA ARG A 438 -0.72 -3.20 31.78
C ARG A 438 -0.32 -2.41 33.03
N GLU A 439 0.98 -2.29 33.29
CA GLU A 439 1.51 -1.50 34.42
C GLU A 439 1.16 -0.01 34.32
N ALA A 440 1.18 0.57 33.11
CA ALA A 440 0.76 1.96 32.87
C ALA A 440 -0.74 2.14 33.13
N SER A 441 -1.57 1.24 32.61
CA SER A 441 -3.02 1.25 32.82
C SER A 441 -3.40 1.12 34.30
N GLN A 442 -2.74 0.25 35.05
CA GLN A 442 -3.01 0.03 36.48
C GLN A 442 -2.75 1.26 37.36
N LYS A 443 -1.92 2.21 36.91
CA LYS A 443 -1.67 3.47 37.63
C LYS A 443 -2.79 4.49 37.49
N CYS A 444 -3.74 4.27 36.58
CA CYS A 444 -4.91 5.13 36.42
C CYS A 444 -6.01 4.70 37.39
N GLU A 445 -6.29 5.51 38.40
CA GLU A 445 -7.36 5.22 39.37
C GLU A 445 -8.75 5.46 38.75
N GLY A 446 -9.67 4.49 38.91
CA GLY A 446 -11.13 4.64 38.73
C GLY A 446 -11.68 4.86 37.31
N ASP A 447 -10.91 5.41 36.37
CA ASP A 447 -11.39 5.80 35.04
C ASP A 447 -11.06 4.74 33.97
N LEU A 448 -12.08 4.03 33.50
CA LEU A 448 -11.96 2.97 32.50
C LEU A 448 -11.47 3.49 31.14
N ASN A 449 -11.89 4.70 30.74
CA ASN A 449 -11.48 5.31 29.46
C ASN A 449 -10.01 5.71 29.52
N ARG A 450 -9.58 6.31 30.63
CA ARG A 450 -8.18 6.66 30.86
C ARG A 450 -7.27 5.43 30.92
N LYS A 451 -7.70 4.37 31.60
CA LYS A 451 -7.01 3.08 31.63
C LYS A 451 -6.80 2.50 30.24
N LYS A 452 -7.83 2.56 29.39
CA LYS A 452 -7.76 2.08 28.01
C LYS A 452 -6.83 2.95 27.16
N HIS A 453 -6.94 4.27 27.28
CA HIS A 453 -6.11 5.21 26.56
C HIS A 453 -4.61 5.00 26.86
N GLU A 454 -4.22 4.93 28.13
CA GLU A 454 -2.82 4.70 28.53
C GLU A 454 -2.24 3.37 28.03
N MET A 455 -3.08 2.34 27.98
CA MET A 455 -2.68 1.03 27.48
C MET A 455 -2.39 1.08 25.97
N ILE A 456 -3.31 1.68 25.19
CA ILE A 456 -3.16 1.86 23.74
C ILE A 456 -1.95 2.76 23.45
N GLN A 457 -1.80 3.85 24.21
CA GLN A 457 -0.68 4.77 24.06
C GLN A 457 0.66 4.09 24.29
N THR A 458 0.79 3.32 25.37
CA THR A 458 2.02 2.58 25.67
C THR A 458 2.36 1.59 24.55
N ILE A 459 1.37 0.90 24.00
CA ILE A 459 1.59 -0.02 22.88
C ILE A 459 2.08 0.77 21.66
N HIS A 460 1.35 1.81 21.26
CA HIS A 460 1.67 2.66 20.12
C HIS A 460 3.12 3.16 20.19
N ASP A 461 3.51 3.75 21.31
CA ASP A 461 4.83 4.36 21.51
C ASP A 461 5.98 3.38 21.39
N TRP A 462 5.77 2.11 21.78
CA TRP A 462 6.80 1.07 21.65
C TRP A 462 6.88 0.45 20.26
N TYR A 463 5.76 0.26 19.58
CA TYR A 463 5.72 -0.37 18.25
C TYR A 463 6.08 0.60 17.12
N TYR A 464 5.76 1.88 17.28
CA TYR A 464 6.03 2.91 16.29
C TYR A 464 7.52 2.99 15.87
N PRO A 465 8.49 3.22 16.76
CA PRO A 465 9.90 3.33 16.39
C PRO A 465 10.48 2.00 15.87
N ILE A 466 9.92 0.86 16.28
CA ILE A 466 10.29 -0.44 15.71
C ILE A 466 9.86 -0.54 14.25
N ASP A 467 8.64 -0.10 13.92
CA ASP A 467 8.17 -0.13 12.54
C ASP A 467 9.11 0.65 11.62
N GLU A 468 9.56 1.83 12.10
CA GLU A 468 10.51 2.69 11.41
C GLU A 468 11.92 2.09 11.30
N LEU A 469 12.43 1.51 12.39
CA LEU A 469 13.73 0.85 12.41
C LEU A 469 13.81 -0.30 11.41
N PHE A 470 12.69 -0.94 11.08
CA PHE A 470 12.65 -2.03 10.11
C PHE A 470 12.34 -1.55 8.68
N ASN A 471 12.40 -0.25 8.41
CA ASN A 471 12.34 0.29 7.05
C ASN A 471 13.56 -0.13 6.21
N ASN A 472 13.40 -0.06 4.88
CA ASN A 472 14.38 -0.60 3.92
C ASN A 472 15.81 -0.07 4.10
N PHE A 473 15.98 1.19 4.51
CA PHE A 473 17.30 1.78 4.71
C PHE A 473 17.99 1.23 5.96
N SER A 474 17.31 1.25 7.11
CA SER A 474 17.84 0.72 8.36
C SER A 474 18.19 -0.78 8.26
N ARG A 475 17.47 -1.57 7.45
CA ARG A 475 17.81 -2.98 7.15
C ARG A 475 19.10 -3.15 6.32
N GLN A 476 19.55 -2.11 5.62
CA GLN A 476 20.84 -2.10 4.95
C GLN A 476 21.98 -1.81 5.92
N ILE A 477 21.74 -0.98 6.95
CA ILE A 477 22.75 -0.56 7.95
C ILE A 477 22.82 -1.48 9.18
N LEU A 478 21.75 -2.16 9.55
CA LEU A 478 21.72 -3.01 10.73
C LEU A 478 21.73 -4.49 10.36
N THR A 479 22.58 -5.25 11.06
CA THR A 479 22.57 -6.72 11.04
C THR A 479 21.51 -7.28 11.99
N GLU A 480 21.07 -8.52 11.75
CA GLU A 480 20.11 -9.22 12.61
C GLU A 480 20.53 -9.22 14.09
N GLY A 481 21.81 -9.49 14.36
CA GLY A 481 22.36 -9.45 15.72
C GLY A 481 22.29 -8.07 16.39
N ALA A 482 22.35 -6.97 15.61
CA ALA A 482 22.17 -5.62 16.17
C ALA A 482 20.70 -5.36 16.53
N TYR A 483 19.75 -5.77 15.67
CA TYR A 483 18.32 -5.68 15.99
C TYR A 483 17.96 -6.46 17.24
N ARG A 484 18.49 -7.69 17.42
CA ARG A 484 18.27 -8.48 18.63
C ARG A 484 18.64 -7.71 19.90
N VAL A 485 19.74 -6.96 19.86
CA VAL A 485 20.16 -6.10 21.00
C VAL A 485 19.30 -4.86 21.12
N ILE A 486 18.93 -4.18 20.03
CA ILE A 486 18.03 -3.01 20.07
C ILE A 486 16.69 -3.39 20.71
N LEU A 487 16.13 -4.55 20.36
CA LEU A 487 14.86 -5.03 20.89
C LEU A 487 14.87 -5.23 22.40
N THR A 488 16.04 -5.34 23.06
CA THR A 488 16.12 -5.44 24.53
C THR A 488 16.32 -4.09 25.23
N LYS A 489 16.56 -3.00 24.49
CA LYS A 489 16.79 -1.66 25.04
C LYS A 489 15.50 -0.99 25.52
N SER A 490 15.65 0.09 26.29
CA SER A 490 14.52 0.96 26.68
C SER A 490 14.00 1.76 25.48
N LEU A 491 12.74 2.22 25.54
CA LEU A 491 12.13 3.04 24.48
C LEU A 491 12.99 4.27 24.13
N ASN A 492 13.51 4.97 25.14
CA ASN A 492 14.40 6.12 24.94
C ASN A 492 15.69 5.77 24.18
N GLN A 493 16.29 4.61 24.47
CA GLN A 493 17.47 4.14 23.76
C GLN A 493 17.14 3.73 22.32
N ILE A 494 15.99 3.06 22.11
CA ILE A 494 15.51 2.70 20.77
C ILE A 494 15.30 3.97 19.92
N ASN A 495 14.63 4.98 20.47
CA ASN A 495 14.39 6.26 19.80
C ASN A 495 15.70 6.99 19.47
N LYS A 496 16.67 7.02 20.39
CA LYS A 496 18.00 7.59 20.13
C LYS A 496 18.72 6.88 18.98
N ILE A 497 18.72 5.55 18.98
CA ILE A 497 19.33 4.75 17.91
C ILE A 497 18.63 4.98 16.58
N ASN A 498 17.29 4.98 16.57
CA ASN A 498 16.49 5.23 15.37
C ASN A 498 16.78 6.61 14.78
N ALA A 499 16.78 7.65 15.59
CA ALA A 499 17.07 9.02 15.17
C ALA A 499 18.49 9.16 14.60
N LYS A 500 19.50 8.54 15.24
CA LYS A 500 20.88 8.50 14.74
C LYS A 500 20.98 7.78 13.40
N ILE A 501 20.32 6.64 13.22
CA ILE A 501 20.32 5.93 11.93
C ILE A 501 19.61 6.74 10.84
N LYS A 502 18.49 7.39 11.16
CA LYS A 502 17.76 8.28 10.24
C LYS A 502 18.63 9.43 9.73
N SER A 503 19.56 9.95 10.53
CA SER A 503 20.49 11.01 10.11
C SER A 503 21.36 10.63 8.90
N LEU A 504 21.58 9.31 8.68
CA LEU A 504 22.33 8.77 7.55
C LEU A 504 21.49 8.70 6.26
N MET A 505 20.19 9.02 6.32
CA MET A 505 19.30 9.05 5.15
C MET A 505 19.53 10.32 4.32
N VAL A 506 20.65 10.36 3.61
CA VAL A 506 21.06 11.48 2.76
C VAL A 506 20.52 11.35 1.33
N GLU A 507 20.37 12.47 0.61
CA GLU A 507 19.78 12.54 -0.76
C GLU A 507 20.47 11.56 -1.73
N ASN A 508 21.80 11.42 -1.65
CA ASN A 508 22.57 10.52 -2.50
C ASN A 508 23.30 9.45 -1.67
N LYS A 509 22.71 8.26 -1.63
CA LYS A 509 23.25 7.11 -0.88
C LYS A 509 24.67 6.71 -1.25
N LYS A 510 25.17 7.09 -2.44
CA LYS A 510 26.56 6.81 -2.86
C LYS A 510 27.61 7.59 -2.04
N ASP A 511 27.20 8.61 -1.30
CA ASP A 511 28.12 9.39 -0.47
C ASP A 511 28.55 8.69 0.81
N ILE A 512 27.77 7.68 1.19
CA ILE A 512 27.93 6.91 2.40
C ILE A 512 28.37 5.49 2.03
N ASP A 513 29.40 5.00 2.72
CA ASP A 513 29.81 3.60 2.62
C ASP A 513 28.89 2.73 3.50
N ILE A 514 27.83 2.20 2.88
CA ILE A 514 26.82 1.38 3.56
C ILE A 514 27.44 0.10 4.15
N ASP A 515 28.42 -0.52 3.48
CA ASP A 515 29.00 -1.79 3.93
C ASP A 515 29.92 -1.58 5.14
N TYR A 516 30.72 -0.51 5.12
CA TYR A 516 31.51 -0.09 6.29
C TYR A 516 30.59 0.25 7.47
N LEU A 517 29.61 1.13 7.26
CA LEU A 517 28.68 1.53 8.32
C LEU A 517 27.92 0.34 8.88
N ARG A 518 27.46 -0.58 8.02
CA ARG A 518 26.74 -1.78 8.46
C ARG A 518 27.56 -2.60 9.44
N LYS A 519 28.84 -2.80 9.14
CA LYS A 519 29.76 -3.55 10.01
C LYS A 519 30.02 -2.80 11.32
N THR A 520 30.39 -1.53 11.24
CA THR A 520 30.86 -0.75 12.40
C THR A 520 29.73 -0.40 13.36
N ILE A 521 28.60 0.13 12.86
CA ILE A 521 27.43 0.47 13.67
C ILE A 521 26.86 -0.78 14.36
N SER A 522 26.67 -1.87 13.60
CA SER A 522 26.17 -3.12 14.17
C SER A 522 27.10 -3.71 15.23
N LYS A 523 28.43 -3.58 15.05
CA LYS A 523 29.41 -4.04 16.03
C LYS A 523 29.31 -3.23 17.33
N ASN A 524 29.19 -1.91 17.25
CA ASN A 524 29.09 -1.05 18.43
C ASN A 524 27.78 -1.27 19.18
N ILE A 525 26.64 -1.36 18.49
CA ILE A 525 25.34 -1.68 19.11
C ILE A 525 25.41 -3.00 19.86
N ARG A 526 26.01 -4.04 19.27
CA ARG A 526 26.18 -5.35 19.95
C ARG A 526 27.09 -5.31 21.18
N LYS A 527 28.02 -4.36 21.24
CA LYS A 527 28.92 -4.15 22.38
C LYS A 527 28.41 -3.10 23.38
N ASP A 528 27.20 -2.59 23.16
CA ASP A 528 26.61 -1.49 23.93
C ASP A 528 27.48 -0.21 23.94
N LEU A 529 28.16 0.06 22.82
CA LEU A 529 28.97 1.26 22.62
C LEU A 529 28.18 2.29 21.82
N SER A 530 28.48 3.58 22.04
CA SER A 530 27.88 4.66 21.25
C SER A 530 28.21 4.53 19.75
N ILE A 531 27.27 4.99 18.93
CA ILE A 531 27.40 5.07 17.47
C ILE A 531 27.57 6.52 17.00
N ASP A 532 27.59 7.49 17.91
CA ASP A 532 27.49 8.92 17.58
C ASP A 532 28.67 9.39 16.73
N GLU A 533 29.90 9.07 17.13
CA GLU A 533 31.11 9.47 16.39
C GLU A 533 31.11 8.93 14.96
N ILE A 534 30.77 7.64 14.80
CA ILE A 534 30.72 6.96 13.49
C ILE A 534 29.69 7.62 12.58
N VAL A 535 28.50 7.89 13.14
CA VAL A 535 27.40 8.51 12.39
C VAL A 535 27.74 9.95 12.02
N ASN A 536 28.25 10.73 12.97
CA ASN A 536 28.61 12.14 12.76
C ASN A 536 29.70 12.28 11.70
N GLU A 537 30.74 11.44 11.73
CA GLU A 537 31.80 11.43 10.71
C GLU A 537 31.23 11.11 9.32
N ALA A 538 30.36 10.09 9.22
CA ALA A 538 29.74 9.72 7.96
C ALA A 538 28.83 10.82 7.39
N VAL A 539 28.04 11.48 8.25
CA VAL A 539 27.20 12.62 7.87
C VAL A 539 28.06 13.79 7.41
N PHE A 540 29.10 14.16 8.16
CA PHE A 540 30.01 15.24 7.81
C PHE A 540 30.67 15.02 6.44
N ASN A 541 31.14 13.80 6.18
CA ASN A 541 31.73 13.42 4.90
C ASN A 541 30.70 13.48 3.76
N ALA A 542 29.47 13.00 3.99
CA ALA A 542 28.41 13.06 3.00
C ALA A 542 27.99 14.50 2.68
N GLU A 543 27.86 15.34 3.70
CA GLU A 543 27.52 16.75 3.55
C GLU A 543 28.61 17.51 2.78
N THR A 544 29.88 17.28 3.11
CA THR A 544 31.02 17.88 2.40
C THR A 544 31.01 17.53 0.91
N LYS A 545 30.78 16.25 0.57
CA LYS A 545 30.64 15.81 -0.83
C LYS A 545 29.42 16.45 -1.50
N TRP A 546 28.31 16.55 -0.77
CA TRP A 546 27.07 17.15 -1.28
C TRP A 546 27.24 18.63 -1.64
N LEU A 547 27.81 19.43 -0.72
CA LEU A 547 28.06 20.86 -0.92
C LEU A 547 28.94 21.12 -2.14
N LYS A 548 30.03 20.35 -2.30
CA LYS A 548 30.93 20.44 -3.46
C LYS A 548 30.21 20.21 -4.79
N ARG A 549 29.33 19.21 -4.86
CA ARG A 549 28.60 18.90 -6.10
C ARG A 549 27.51 19.91 -6.44
N LYS A 550 26.78 20.38 -5.44
CA LYS A 550 25.64 21.29 -5.64
C LYS A 550 26.07 22.75 -5.86
N LYS A 551 27.37 23.06 -5.75
CA LYS A 551 27.94 24.40 -5.97
C LYS A 551 27.21 25.50 -5.19
N ILE A 552 26.89 25.22 -3.93
CA ILE A 552 26.15 26.14 -3.06
C ILE A 552 27.01 27.35 -2.73
N SER A 553 26.46 28.56 -2.89
CA SER A 553 27.15 29.80 -2.52
C SER A 553 27.37 29.90 -1.00
N VAL A 554 28.43 30.59 -0.57
CA VAL A 554 28.73 30.82 0.86
C VAL A 554 27.55 31.45 1.60
N LYS A 555 26.86 32.41 0.98
CA LYS A 555 25.68 33.08 1.55
C LYS A 555 24.52 32.11 1.77
N LEU A 556 24.24 31.23 0.81
CA LEU A 556 23.18 30.22 0.95
C LEU A 556 23.57 29.15 1.97
N HIS A 557 24.84 28.75 2.02
CA HIS A 557 25.33 27.81 3.02
C HIS A 557 25.20 28.36 4.46
N LYS A 558 25.51 29.65 4.67
CA LYS A 558 25.28 30.30 5.98
C LYS A 558 23.81 30.24 6.40
N LYS A 559 22.88 30.60 5.50
CA LYS A 559 21.44 30.51 5.76
C LYS A 559 20.97 29.08 6.04
N LEU A 560 21.50 28.10 5.30
CA LEU A 560 21.25 26.67 5.53
C LEU A 560 21.67 26.26 6.94
N ASN A 561 22.87 26.65 7.37
CA ASN A 561 23.37 26.34 8.72
C ASN A 561 22.50 27.00 9.79
N GLU A 562 22.18 28.30 9.67
CA GLU A 562 21.28 28.99 10.61
C GLU A 562 19.90 28.30 10.72
N PHE A 563 19.37 27.82 9.60
CA PHE A 563 18.12 27.07 9.54
C PHE A 563 18.22 25.72 10.28
N ILE A 564 19.27 24.94 9.97
CA ILE A 564 19.51 23.62 10.58
C ILE A 564 19.79 23.74 12.07
N GLU A 565 20.56 24.73 12.52
CA GLU A 565 20.86 24.94 13.94
C GLU A 565 19.59 25.24 14.76
N ARG A 566 18.61 25.93 14.19
CA ARG A 566 17.30 26.10 14.84
C ARG A 566 16.55 24.77 14.95
N MET A 567 16.54 23.95 13.90
CA MET A 567 15.92 22.63 13.95
C MET A 567 16.62 21.70 14.94
N ARG A 568 17.95 21.78 15.05
CA ARG A 568 18.77 20.95 15.95
C ARG A 568 18.43 21.14 17.42
N ARG A 569 17.92 22.30 17.83
CA ARG A 569 17.39 22.52 19.18
C ARG A 569 16.34 21.50 19.61
N TYR A 570 15.60 20.94 18.64
CA TYR A 570 14.55 19.95 18.85
C TYR A 570 14.97 18.56 18.35
N ASN A 571 15.77 18.49 17.29
CA ASN A 571 16.32 17.24 16.79
C ASN A 571 17.78 17.39 16.29
N ASP A 572 18.73 17.04 17.17
CA ASP A 572 20.18 17.11 16.92
C ASP A 572 20.66 16.32 15.68
N ASN A 573 19.83 15.42 15.14
CA ASN A 573 20.20 14.52 14.06
C ASN A 573 19.94 15.09 12.66
N ILE A 574 19.33 16.27 12.58
CA ILE A 574 19.03 16.93 11.31
C ILE A 574 20.29 17.57 10.73
N ASN A 575 20.47 17.40 9.43
CA ASN A 575 21.58 17.94 8.65
C ASN A 575 21.12 18.39 7.27
N ILE A 576 21.96 19.16 6.56
CA ILE A 576 21.60 19.70 5.24
C ILE A 576 21.16 18.58 4.28
N PRO A 577 21.93 17.48 4.10
CA PRO A 577 21.51 16.39 3.22
C PRO A 577 20.15 15.76 3.57
N THR A 578 19.80 15.62 4.85
CA THR A 578 18.49 15.09 5.27
C THR A 578 17.34 16.02 4.88
N LEU A 579 17.52 17.34 4.98
CA LEU A 579 16.52 18.32 4.55
C LEU A 579 16.25 18.24 3.04
N PHE A 580 17.30 18.09 2.23
CA PHE A 580 17.17 17.88 0.78
C PHE A 580 16.65 16.50 0.41
N ASN A 581 16.99 15.45 1.17
CA ASN A 581 16.37 14.14 0.99
C ASN A 581 14.85 14.20 1.26
N THR A 582 14.43 15.04 2.21
CA THR A 582 13.04 15.16 2.62
C THR A 582 12.20 15.97 1.63
N PHE A 583 12.66 17.16 1.22
CA PHE A 583 11.89 18.11 0.40
C PHE A 583 12.46 18.39 -1.00
N GLY A 584 13.61 17.82 -1.34
CA GLY A 584 14.26 18.04 -2.63
C GLY A 584 14.63 19.51 -2.86
N ASN A 585 14.40 20.00 -4.08
CA ASN A 585 14.73 21.38 -4.44
C ASN A 585 13.84 22.42 -3.72
N LYS A 586 12.66 22.05 -3.23
CA LYS A 586 11.77 22.95 -2.46
C LYS A 586 12.42 23.45 -1.17
N THR A 587 13.42 22.74 -0.65
CA THR A 587 14.26 23.19 0.47
C THR A 587 14.82 24.59 0.25
N ILE A 588 15.27 24.91 -0.98
CA ILE A 588 15.84 26.23 -1.28
C ILE A 588 14.78 27.32 -1.13
N ASP A 589 13.55 27.06 -1.57
CA ASP A 589 12.44 28.01 -1.46
C ASP A 589 12.03 28.20 -0.01
N MET A 590 12.01 27.12 0.78
CA MET A 590 11.77 27.20 2.23
C MET A 590 12.80 28.09 2.93
N ILE A 591 14.10 27.91 2.65
CA ILE A 591 15.18 28.69 3.25
C ILE A 591 15.14 30.16 2.81
N LYS A 592 14.69 30.43 1.59
CA LYS A 592 14.48 31.80 1.09
C LYS A 592 13.22 32.45 1.66
N GLY A 593 12.33 31.68 2.28
CA GLY A 593 11.04 32.14 2.77
C GLY A 593 9.96 32.23 1.67
N ASN A 594 10.19 31.64 0.50
CA ASN A 594 9.28 31.76 -0.63
C ASN A 594 8.09 30.79 -0.57
N SER A 595 8.09 29.83 0.34
CA SER A 595 6.95 28.92 0.54
C SER A 595 5.81 29.66 1.25
N LEU A 596 4.78 30.02 0.48
CA LEU A 596 3.57 30.67 0.98
C LEU A 596 2.66 29.63 1.67
N GLY A 597 2.05 30.01 2.78
CA GLY A 597 1.00 29.26 3.47
C GLY A 597 -0.30 30.03 3.49
N LEU A 598 -1.42 29.33 3.75
CA LEU A 598 -2.72 29.96 3.96
C LEU A 598 -2.75 30.80 5.24
N PHE A 599 -2.12 30.30 6.31
CA PHE A 599 -2.04 30.96 7.61
C PHE A 599 -0.83 31.91 7.71
N GLU A 600 -1.08 33.12 8.17
CA GLU A 600 -0.04 34.13 8.43
C GLU A 600 0.60 33.94 9.80
N GLU A 601 1.89 34.28 9.89
CA GLU A 601 2.64 34.23 11.14
C GLU A 601 2.04 35.20 12.17
N THR A 602 1.57 34.66 13.29
CA THR A 602 0.86 35.45 14.32
C THR A 602 1.31 35.02 15.71
N TYR A 603 1.54 35.99 16.60
CA TYR A 603 1.98 35.77 17.98
C TYR A 603 0.83 35.98 18.97
N TYR A 604 0.75 35.10 19.98
CA TYR A 604 -0.26 35.13 21.03
C TYR A 604 0.41 35.07 22.40
N ASP A 605 0.40 36.19 23.12
CA ASP A 605 0.83 36.24 24.50
C ASP A 605 -0.30 35.86 25.46
N MET A 606 0.08 35.31 26.61
CA MET A 606 -0.83 35.15 27.76
C MET A 606 -1.41 36.50 28.20
N ASP A 607 -2.67 36.48 28.60
CA ASP A 607 -3.28 37.63 29.27
C ASP A 607 -2.61 37.86 30.64
N ARG A 608 -2.19 39.11 30.88
CA ARG A 608 -1.52 39.55 32.11
C ARG A 608 -2.50 40.23 33.07
N SER A 609 -3.80 40.24 32.76
CA SER A 609 -4.86 40.78 33.63
C SER A 609 -4.86 40.16 35.03
N GLU A 610 -4.50 38.88 35.18
CA GLU A 610 -4.37 38.22 36.48
C GLU A 610 -3.28 38.87 37.37
N ILE A 611 -2.18 39.35 36.76
CA ILE A 611 -1.14 40.12 37.45
C ILE A 611 -1.71 41.48 37.88
N GLY A 612 -2.51 42.12 37.04
CA GLY A 612 -3.19 43.38 37.38
C GLY A 612 -4.19 43.24 38.53
N VAL A 613 -4.99 42.16 38.53
CA VAL A 613 -5.91 41.82 39.62
C VAL A 613 -5.13 41.55 40.91
N PHE A 614 -4.02 40.82 40.82
CA PHE A 614 -3.16 40.55 41.96
C PHE A 614 -2.50 41.83 42.50
N ALA A 615 -1.97 42.69 41.63
CA ALA A 615 -1.41 44.00 41.99
C ALA A 615 -2.47 44.88 42.66
N LYS A 616 -3.71 44.88 42.15
CA LYS A 616 -4.85 45.60 42.76
C LYS A 616 -5.18 45.06 44.16
N LYS A 617 -5.17 43.74 44.36
CA LYS A 617 -5.33 43.13 45.70
C LYS A 617 -4.18 43.50 46.64
N CYS A 618 -2.96 43.59 46.13
CA CYS A 618 -1.80 44.00 46.91
C CYS A 618 -1.89 45.47 47.37
N LEU A 619 -2.42 46.35 46.53
CA LEU A 619 -2.57 47.78 46.81
C LEU A 619 -3.85 48.13 47.60
N GLY A 620 -4.90 47.32 47.48
CA GLY A 620 -6.22 47.55 48.09
C GLY A 620 -6.95 48.79 47.54
N ASN A 621 -8.15 49.05 48.05
CA ASN A 621 -8.89 50.27 47.73
C ASN A 621 -8.59 51.33 48.81
N ARG A 622 -7.74 52.32 48.51
CA ARG A 622 -7.35 53.39 49.45
C ARG A 622 -6.80 52.85 50.79
N GLY A 623 -5.97 51.81 50.75
CA GLY A 623 -5.30 51.25 51.94
C GLY A 623 -6.14 50.34 52.85
N LYS A 624 -7.40 50.05 52.50
CA LYS A 624 -8.22 49.03 53.18
C LYS A 624 -8.20 47.71 52.41
N ASN A 625 -8.11 46.59 53.12
CA ASN A 625 -8.06 45.21 52.58
C ASN A 625 -6.89 44.93 51.62
N ALA A 626 -5.76 45.63 51.78
CA ALA A 626 -4.54 45.43 51.00
C ALA A 626 -3.69 44.28 51.56
N LEU A 627 -3.10 43.46 50.69
CA LEU A 627 -2.12 42.43 51.13
C LEU A 627 -0.79 43.05 51.56
N ALA A 628 -0.43 44.21 51.01
CA ALA A 628 0.79 44.91 51.39
C ALA A 628 0.66 45.61 52.74
N LYS A 629 1.63 45.40 53.64
CA LYS A 629 1.73 46.15 54.91
C LYS A 629 1.85 47.67 54.72
N ASN A 630 2.43 48.13 53.62
CA ASN A 630 2.53 49.54 53.26
C ASN A 630 2.18 49.77 51.78
N PRO A 631 0.88 49.92 51.44
CA PRO A 631 0.42 50.04 50.06
C PRO A 631 0.95 51.28 49.33
N PHE A 632 1.20 52.39 50.03
CA PHE A 632 1.73 53.62 49.43
C PHE A 632 3.18 53.45 48.94
N LYS A 633 4.01 52.75 49.71
CA LYS A 633 5.39 52.41 49.29
C LYS A 633 5.39 51.45 48.10
N LEU A 634 4.48 50.46 48.08
CA LEU A 634 4.32 49.55 46.93
C LEU A 634 3.84 50.33 45.69
N PHE A 635 2.83 51.19 45.83
CA PHE A 635 2.32 52.04 44.75
C PHE A 635 3.45 52.87 44.13
N THR A 636 4.24 53.55 44.96
CA THR A 636 5.35 54.40 44.50
C THR A 636 6.40 53.60 43.73
N ALA A 637 6.71 52.38 44.17
CA ALA A 637 7.71 51.55 43.51
C ALA A 637 7.19 50.92 42.21
N LEU A 638 5.95 50.44 42.18
CA LEU A 638 5.32 49.98 40.95
C LEU A 638 5.24 51.11 39.91
N ASN A 639 4.88 52.33 40.35
CA ASN A 639 4.79 53.51 39.48
C ASN A 639 6.15 53.94 38.89
N LYS A 640 7.28 53.50 39.48
CA LYS A 640 8.63 53.69 38.90
C LYS A 640 8.93 52.70 37.77
N ILE A 641 8.29 51.53 37.76
CA ILE A 641 8.43 50.55 36.69
C ILE A 641 7.49 50.92 35.55
N GLN A 642 6.21 51.17 35.86
CA GLN A 642 5.16 51.51 34.91
C GLN A 642 3.99 52.17 35.64
N ASN A 643 3.20 52.98 34.94
CA ASN A 643 1.97 53.54 35.49
C ASN A 643 1.09 52.47 36.15
N VAL A 644 0.75 52.66 37.43
CA VAL A 644 0.01 51.66 38.22
C VAL A 644 -1.38 51.37 37.67
N GLN A 645 -2.05 52.32 37.01
CA GLN A 645 -3.35 52.07 36.40
C GLN A 645 -3.24 51.12 35.21
N ASP A 646 -2.17 51.24 34.42
CA ASP A 646 -1.89 50.30 33.32
C ASP A 646 -1.53 48.91 33.86
N ILE A 647 -0.79 48.84 34.97
CA ILE A 647 -0.50 47.57 35.67
C ILE A 647 -1.80 46.92 36.14
N ILE A 648 -2.67 47.67 36.83
CA ILE A 648 -3.95 47.17 37.34
C ILE A 648 -4.87 46.73 36.20
N ALA A 649 -4.84 47.43 35.06
CA ALA A 649 -5.59 47.06 33.87
C ALA A 649 -5.03 45.83 33.14
N GLY A 650 -3.84 45.33 33.53
CA GLY A 650 -3.19 44.19 32.88
C GLY A 650 -2.39 44.55 31.62
N ASN A 651 -2.27 45.84 31.29
CA ASN A 651 -1.52 46.35 30.14
C ASN A 651 -0.01 46.38 30.41
N ILE A 652 0.56 45.25 30.84
CA ILE A 652 1.94 45.15 31.32
C ILE A 652 2.83 44.64 30.17
N PRO A 653 3.85 45.36 29.69
CA PRO A 653 4.87 44.85 28.77
C PRO A 653 5.65 43.67 29.38
N ALA A 654 6.12 42.75 28.54
CA ALA A 654 6.73 41.49 29.00
C ALA A 654 7.95 41.75 29.89
N GLU A 655 8.78 42.72 29.52
CA GLU A 655 10.00 43.15 30.20
C GLU A 655 9.76 43.76 31.60
N ASN A 656 8.51 44.09 31.93
CA ASN A 656 8.13 44.68 33.21
C ASN A 656 7.49 43.67 34.17
N VAL A 657 7.04 42.49 33.68
CA VAL A 657 6.37 41.48 34.50
C VAL A 657 7.24 41.02 35.67
N GLU A 658 8.46 40.56 35.40
CA GLU A 658 9.36 40.07 36.44
C GLU A 658 9.72 41.18 37.45
N LYS A 659 9.91 42.41 36.98
CA LYS A 659 10.19 43.57 37.86
C LYS A 659 9.02 43.85 38.80
N ILE A 660 7.79 43.85 38.28
CA ILE A 660 6.56 44.09 39.05
C ILE A 660 6.36 42.98 40.10
N LEU A 661 6.48 41.71 39.70
CA LEU A 661 6.30 40.58 40.62
C LEU A 661 7.40 40.54 41.69
N ASN A 662 8.65 40.85 41.33
CA ASN A 662 9.76 40.94 42.29
C ASN A 662 9.58 42.08 43.30
N GLU A 663 9.07 43.23 42.87
CA GLU A 663 8.72 44.33 43.78
C GLU A 663 7.63 43.92 44.77
N VAL A 664 6.62 43.16 44.33
CA VAL A 664 5.58 42.63 45.23
C VAL A 664 6.18 41.60 46.20
N TYR A 665 7.02 40.69 45.71
CA TYR A 665 7.69 39.66 46.50
C TYR A 665 8.62 40.24 47.58
N GLN A 666 9.43 41.24 47.24
CA GLN A 666 10.34 41.93 48.18
C GLN A 666 9.62 42.59 49.36
N ARG A 667 8.30 42.77 49.28
CA ARG A 667 7.47 43.32 50.36
C ARG A 667 6.82 42.23 51.23
N ASN A 668 7.34 41.01 51.19
CA ASN A 668 6.87 39.82 51.91
C ASN A 668 5.42 39.45 51.57
N ILE A 669 5.02 39.66 50.32
CA ILE A 669 3.74 39.19 49.80
C ILE A 669 4.03 37.93 48.99
N GLU A 670 3.37 36.83 49.34
CA GLU A 670 3.51 35.57 48.60
C GLU A 670 2.89 35.72 47.21
N VAL A 671 3.74 35.69 46.19
CA VAL A 671 3.32 35.77 44.80
C VAL A 671 3.05 34.35 44.30
N PRO A 672 1.83 34.05 43.81
CA PRO A 672 1.53 32.75 43.22
C PRO A 672 2.52 32.39 42.11
N ARG A 673 3.05 31.16 42.15
CA ARG A 673 4.10 30.71 41.21
C ARG A 673 3.62 30.77 39.76
N GLU A 674 2.32 30.60 39.55
CA GLU A 674 1.63 30.61 38.26
C GLU A 674 1.79 31.97 37.56
N LEU A 675 1.79 33.08 38.31
CA LEU A 675 1.95 34.43 37.75
C LEU A 675 3.36 34.66 37.16
N PHE A 676 4.39 34.04 37.73
CA PHE A 676 5.76 34.06 37.21
C PHE A 676 5.98 33.17 35.96
N GLN A 677 4.95 32.42 35.54
CA GLN A 677 5.02 31.58 34.35
C GLN A 677 4.26 32.20 33.17
N LEU A 678 3.40 33.19 33.41
CA LEU A 678 2.59 33.83 32.36
C LEU A 678 3.44 34.56 31.31
N ASP A 679 4.56 35.17 31.71
CA ASP A 679 5.50 35.84 30.81
C ASP A 679 6.39 34.87 30.02
N LYS A 680 6.50 33.63 30.49
CA LYS A 680 7.29 32.57 29.84
C LYS A 680 6.46 31.76 28.85
N LEU A 681 5.14 31.88 28.87
CA LEU A 681 4.23 31.18 27.96
C LEU A 681 3.76 32.12 26.86
N TYR A 682 3.95 31.70 25.62
CA TYR A 682 3.33 32.32 24.46
C TYR A 682 3.03 31.25 23.43
N ALA A 683 2.24 31.60 22.42
CA ALA A 683 2.00 30.72 21.30
C ALA A 683 2.15 31.47 19.98
N LYS A 684 2.25 30.72 18.90
CA LYS A 684 2.53 31.26 17.59
C LYS A 684 1.95 30.38 16.50
N ILE A 685 1.26 30.98 15.53
CA ILE A 685 1.06 30.35 14.23
C ILE A 685 2.37 30.48 13.46
N GLU A 686 2.98 29.34 13.16
CA GLU A 686 4.25 29.32 12.47
C GLU A 686 4.10 29.67 11.00
N ARG A 687 5.05 30.46 10.49
CA ARG A 687 5.22 30.59 9.04
C ARG A 687 5.54 29.22 8.47
N LYS A 688 4.90 28.84 7.37
CA LYS A 688 5.04 27.49 6.75
C LYS A 688 6.48 27.04 6.47
N CYS A 689 7.38 27.98 6.20
CA CYS A 689 8.79 27.72 5.95
C CYS A 689 9.69 27.87 7.20
N SER A 690 9.14 28.07 8.40
CA SER A 690 9.96 28.19 9.60
C SER A 690 10.55 26.83 9.99
N PRO A 691 11.78 26.80 10.55
CA PRO A 691 12.36 25.59 11.13
C PRO A 691 11.41 24.91 12.13
N GLU A 692 10.73 25.71 12.95
CA GLU A 692 9.81 25.31 14.02
C GLU A 692 8.52 24.69 13.47
N PHE A 693 8.04 25.13 12.31
CA PHE A 693 6.96 24.45 11.59
C PHE A 693 7.40 23.02 11.20
N LEU A 694 8.58 22.89 10.59
CA LEU A 694 9.03 21.62 10.01
C LEU A 694 9.42 20.58 11.08
N ILE A 695 9.67 21.02 12.31
CA ILE A 695 10.18 20.20 13.42
C ILE A 695 9.23 20.11 14.62
N ALA A 696 8.03 20.69 14.51
CA ALA A 696 7.07 20.77 15.61
C ALA A 696 6.80 19.41 16.25
N GLY A 697 6.64 18.37 15.43
CA GLY A 697 6.35 17.02 15.92
C GLY A 697 7.45 16.40 16.77
N ASP A 698 8.72 16.66 16.44
CA ASP A 698 9.86 16.17 17.24
C ASP A 698 9.92 16.81 18.65
N ALA A 699 9.26 17.96 18.84
CA ALA A 699 9.25 18.67 20.11
C ALA A 699 8.16 18.21 21.09
N SER A 700 7.01 17.71 20.62
CA SER A 700 5.87 17.26 21.44
C SER A 700 5.81 15.76 21.72
N VAL A 701 6.74 14.95 21.17
CA VAL A 701 6.62 13.48 21.09
C VAL A 701 5.49 13.05 20.12
N CYS A 702 5.26 13.86 19.09
CA CYS A 702 4.29 13.61 18.03
C CYS A 702 4.61 12.36 17.22
N CYS A 703 3.57 11.67 16.76
CA CYS A 703 3.65 10.63 15.74
C CYS A 703 3.85 11.17 14.31
N MET A 704 4.14 12.48 14.15
CA MET A 704 4.39 13.17 12.88
C MET A 704 5.74 13.89 12.88
N SER A 705 6.80 13.16 13.22
CA SER A 705 8.17 13.70 13.27
C SER A 705 8.66 14.15 11.88
N PHE A 706 9.73 14.96 11.87
CA PHE A 706 10.35 15.48 10.67
C PHE A 706 10.66 14.38 9.65
N GLY A 707 10.20 14.61 8.41
CA GLY A 707 10.47 13.71 7.29
C GLY A 707 9.48 12.54 7.14
N GLU A 708 8.47 12.44 7.98
CA GLU A 708 7.39 11.48 7.80
C GLU A 708 6.39 11.90 6.71
N SER A 709 5.64 10.96 6.14
CA SER A 709 4.77 11.24 4.99
C SER A 709 3.70 12.30 5.26
N ASN A 710 3.17 12.32 6.47
CA ASN A 710 2.11 13.24 6.89
C ASN A 710 2.69 14.64 7.13
N ALA A 711 3.75 14.73 7.96
CA ALA A 711 4.50 15.96 8.18
C ALA A 711 5.00 16.60 6.86
N LYS A 712 5.50 15.78 5.92
CA LYS A 712 5.87 16.27 4.57
C LYS A 712 4.67 16.84 3.82
N THR A 713 3.51 16.19 3.91
CA THR A 713 2.30 16.67 3.23
C THR A 713 1.87 18.02 3.79
N TYR A 714 1.82 18.16 5.11
CA TYR A 714 1.48 19.42 5.75
C TYR A 714 2.49 20.53 5.47
N ALA A 715 3.78 20.21 5.40
CA ALA A 715 4.82 21.19 5.03
C ALA A 715 4.72 21.64 3.56
N LEU A 716 4.22 20.81 2.65
CA LEU A 716 4.25 21.07 1.21
C LEU A 716 2.95 21.64 0.63
N GLU A 717 1.79 21.30 1.20
CA GLU A 717 0.47 21.73 0.71
C GLU A 717 0.07 23.06 1.36
N LYS A 718 -0.29 24.08 0.58
CA LYS A 718 -0.47 25.47 1.03
C LYS A 718 -1.50 25.62 2.17
N GLY A 719 -2.59 24.87 2.12
CA GLY A 719 -3.73 24.97 3.04
C GLY A 719 -3.46 24.64 4.51
N PHE A 720 -2.39 23.90 4.84
CA PHE A 720 -2.10 23.53 6.23
C PHE A 720 -1.26 24.58 6.97
N GLY A 721 -1.56 24.78 8.26
CA GLY A 721 -0.82 25.59 9.23
C GLY A 721 -0.36 24.75 10.43
N ILE A 722 0.52 25.32 11.24
CA ILE A 722 0.90 24.77 12.55
C ILE A 722 0.81 25.89 13.58
N PHE A 723 0.17 25.57 14.69
CA PHE A 723 0.20 26.39 15.90
C PHE A 723 1.13 25.73 16.91
N ASN A 724 2.11 26.47 17.40
CA ASN A 724 3.05 26.02 18.43
C ASN A 724 2.84 26.83 19.71
N VAL A 725 2.87 26.14 20.85
CA VAL A 725 2.88 26.75 22.18
C VAL A 725 4.27 26.62 22.77
N TYR A 726 4.80 27.71 23.30
CA TYR A 726 6.16 27.83 23.80
C TYR A 726 6.16 28.07 25.30
N TYR A 727 7.08 27.37 25.98
CA TYR A 727 7.55 27.77 27.29
C TYR A 727 8.99 28.22 27.15
N LYS A 728 9.22 29.53 27.32
CA LYS A 728 10.44 30.23 26.93
C LYS A 728 10.71 30.02 25.43
N ASP A 729 11.79 29.36 25.06
CA ASP A 729 12.19 29.09 23.68
C ASP A 729 11.86 27.66 23.22
N ARG A 730 11.25 26.85 24.09
CA ARG A 730 10.93 25.44 23.80
C ARG A 730 9.46 25.29 23.41
N ILE A 731 9.21 24.62 22.28
CA ILE A 731 7.87 24.15 21.91
C ILE A 731 7.45 23.09 22.93
N ILE A 732 6.32 23.30 23.57
CA ILE A 732 5.73 22.41 24.59
C ILE A 732 4.36 21.86 24.19
N GLY A 733 3.78 22.38 23.11
CA GLY A 733 2.59 21.81 22.49
C GLY A 733 2.42 22.30 21.07
N ASN A 734 1.69 21.56 20.25
CA ASN A 734 1.40 21.92 18.88
C ASN A 734 0.02 21.41 18.41
N SER A 735 -0.45 21.96 17.29
CA SER A 735 -1.60 21.44 16.55
C SER A 735 -1.48 21.80 15.07
N VAL A 736 -1.96 20.91 14.20
CA VAL A 736 -2.11 21.16 12.77
C VAL A 736 -3.41 21.90 12.52
N LEU A 737 -3.33 22.99 11.76
CA LEU A 737 -4.48 23.83 11.41
C LEU A 737 -4.84 23.65 9.95
N TRP A 738 -6.13 23.61 9.64
CA TRP A 738 -6.64 23.75 8.27
C TRP A 738 -8.11 24.20 8.28
N ILE A 739 -8.58 24.72 7.14
CA ILE A 739 -9.97 25.18 6.98
C ILE A 739 -10.71 24.17 6.11
N ASN A 740 -11.82 23.63 6.62
CA ASN A 740 -12.70 22.77 5.81
C ASN A 740 -13.59 23.65 4.92
N GLU A 741 -13.41 23.54 3.61
CA GLU A 741 -14.09 24.37 2.61
C GLU A 741 -15.61 24.18 2.64
N GLU A 742 -16.08 22.94 2.78
CA GLU A 742 -17.51 22.60 2.68
C GLU A 742 -18.32 23.04 3.91
N TYR A 743 -17.67 23.08 5.08
CA TYR A 743 -18.30 23.46 6.34
C TYR A 743 -17.91 24.86 6.82
N ASN A 744 -17.03 25.55 6.10
CA ASN A 744 -16.48 26.86 6.44
C ASN A 744 -16.01 26.95 7.90
N CYS A 745 -15.21 25.98 8.35
CA CYS A 745 -14.78 25.90 9.75
C CYS A 745 -13.29 25.64 9.89
N LEU A 746 -12.73 26.14 10.99
CA LEU A 746 -11.35 25.84 11.38
C LEU A 746 -11.28 24.45 12.01
N VAL A 747 -10.34 23.65 11.57
CA VAL A 747 -10.05 22.33 12.14
C VAL A 747 -8.71 22.39 12.87
N LEU A 748 -8.74 22.00 14.14
CA LEU A 748 -7.59 21.75 14.99
C LEU A 748 -7.37 20.24 15.04
N ASP A 749 -6.35 19.78 14.34
CA ASP A 749 -6.02 18.36 14.23
C ASP A 749 -4.80 18.06 15.09
N ASN A 750 -4.85 16.95 15.83
CA ASN A 750 -3.79 16.47 16.73
C ASN A 750 -3.26 17.54 17.71
N VAL A 751 -4.07 17.93 18.71
CA VAL A 751 -3.61 18.84 19.77
C VAL A 751 -2.73 18.07 20.74
N GLU A 752 -1.42 18.25 20.65
CA GLU A 752 -0.44 17.48 21.41
C GLU A 752 0.35 18.35 22.38
N ILE A 753 0.53 17.88 23.60
CA ILE A 753 1.20 18.58 24.70
C ILE A 753 2.28 17.67 25.30
N HIS A 754 3.49 18.18 25.38
CA HIS A 754 4.58 17.45 26.00
C HIS A 754 4.26 17.14 27.48
N LEU A 755 4.32 15.86 27.88
CA LEU A 755 3.90 15.35 29.20
C LEU A 755 4.39 16.18 30.42
N ASN A 756 5.65 16.60 30.42
CA ASN A 756 6.24 17.44 31.49
C ASN A 756 5.62 18.84 31.65
N TYR A 757 4.78 19.27 30.71
CA TYR A 757 4.17 20.60 30.66
C TYR A 757 2.64 20.56 30.81
N THR A 758 2.05 19.38 31.05
CA THR A 758 0.61 19.20 31.29
C THR A 758 0.06 20.01 32.47
N ARG A 759 0.92 20.37 33.44
CA ARG A 759 0.58 21.31 34.52
C ARG A 759 0.17 22.71 34.05
N PHE A 760 0.43 23.04 32.79
CA PHE A 760 0.07 24.32 32.17
C PHE A 760 -1.14 24.22 31.25
N ASN A 761 -1.88 23.10 31.27
CA ASN A 761 -2.99 22.84 30.36
C ASN A 761 -4.02 23.98 30.37
N ASP A 762 -4.35 24.56 31.52
CA ASP A 762 -5.30 25.68 31.59
C ASP A 762 -4.81 26.92 30.83
N GLN A 763 -3.53 27.27 30.99
CA GLN A 763 -2.91 28.38 30.26
C GLN A 763 -2.81 28.07 28.76
N ILE A 764 -2.45 26.84 28.42
CA ILE A 764 -2.35 26.39 27.03
C ILE A 764 -3.74 26.45 26.35
N THR A 765 -4.80 26.01 27.03
CA THR A 765 -6.19 26.13 26.55
C THR A 765 -6.53 27.59 26.24
N LYS A 766 -6.20 28.53 27.13
CA LYS A 766 -6.44 29.97 26.89
C LYS A 766 -5.74 30.47 25.62
N LEU A 767 -4.51 30.03 25.35
CA LEU A 767 -3.78 30.38 24.12
C LEU A 767 -4.44 29.80 22.87
N TYR A 768 -4.91 28.55 22.93
CA TYR A 768 -5.66 27.93 21.85
C TYR A 768 -6.96 28.67 21.55
N ILE A 769 -7.75 28.98 22.58
CA ILE A 769 -9.02 29.71 22.42
C ILE A 769 -8.78 31.09 21.80
N LYS A 770 -7.77 31.83 22.27
CA LYS A 770 -7.40 33.13 21.70
C LYS A 770 -6.99 33.04 20.22
N MET A 771 -6.23 32.01 19.85
CA MET A 771 -5.87 31.74 18.46
C MET A 771 -7.10 31.40 17.61
N VAL A 772 -7.98 30.53 18.12
CA VAL A 772 -9.23 30.14 17.43
C VAL A 772 -10.10 31.35 17.15
N GLU A 773 -10.33 32.21 18.14
CA GLU A 773 -11.13 33.42 18.00
C GLU A 773 -10.54 34.37 16.94
N ASP A 774 -9.22 34.55 16.93
CA ASP A 774 -8.52 35.40 15.96
C ASP A 774 -8.62 34.83 14.53
N ILE A 775 -8.37 33.53 14.33
CA ILE A 775 -8.49 32.90 13.00
C ILE A 775 -9.93 32.95 12.50
N ILE A 776 -10.91 32.61 13.34
CA ILE A 776 -12.33 32.68 12.96
C ILE A 776 -12.68 34.06 12.43
N ASN A 777 -12.29 35.12 13.15
CA ASN A 777 -12.59 36.49 12.71
C ASN A 777 -11.80 36.88 11.45
N ARG A 778 -10.53 36.47 11.33
CA ARG A 778 -9.65 36.86 10.22
C ARG A 778 -10.05 36.22 8.89
N TYR A 779 -10.51 34.97 8.94
CA TYR A 779 -10.87 34.18 7.76
C TYR A 779 -12.38 34.07 7.55
N ASP A 780 -13.19 34.81 8.32
CA ASP A 780 -14.66 34.80 8.27
C ASP A 780 -15.27 33.39 8.33
N LEU A 781 -14.78 32.61 9.30
CA LEU A 781 -15.20 31.23 9.50
C LEU A 781 -16.43 31.16 10.40
N ASP A 782 -17.26 30.15 10.20
CA ASP A 782 -18.45 29.99 11.01
C ASP A 782 -18.08 29.50 12.42
N PHE A 783 -17.23 28.50 12.58
CA PHE A 783 -16.88 27.91 13.87
C PHE A 783 -15.52 27.19 13.83
N ALA A 784 -15.11 26.63 14.97
CA ALA A 784 -13.94 25.77 15.05
C ALA A 784 -14.29 24.40 15.64
N VAL A 785 -13.57 23.38 15.19
CA VAL A 785 -13.67 22.02 15.67
C VAL A 785 -12.32 21.43 15.98
N GLN A 786 -12.30 20.47 16.90
CA GLN A 786 -11.15 19.64 17.22
C GLN A 786 -11.37 18.22 16.70
N GLY A 787 -10.38 17.61 16.05
CA GLY A 787 -10.45 16.21 15.64
C GLY A 787 -10.70 15.28 16.83
N ALA A 788 -11.51 14.25 16.67
CA ALA A 788 -11.88 13.32 17.75
C ALA A 788 -10.90 12.16 17.95
N GLY A 789 -9.82 12.11 17.14
CA GLY A 789 -8.74 11.14 17.30
C GLY A 789 -7.78 11.54 18.42
N TYR A 790 -6.49 11.56 18.12
CA TYR A 790 -5.43 11.71 19.11
C TYR A 790 -5.28 13.16 19.60
N ASN A 791 -5.56 13.43 20.88
CA ASN A 791 -5.34 14.74 21.51
C ASN A 791 -4.97 14.61 22.99
N ASP A 792 -3.95 15.36 23.42
CA ASP A 792 -3.52 15.45 24.83
C ASP A 792 -4.31 16.50 25.62
N LEU A 793 -4.99 17.42 24.93
CA LEU A 793 -5.77 18.50 25.51
C LEU A 793 -7.14 18.62 24.84
N MET A 794 -8.22 18.50 25.62
CA MET A 794 -9.58 18.70 25.14
C MET A 794 -9.97 20.17 25.19
N LEU A 795 -10.37 20.73 24.04
CA LEU A 795 -10.83 22.12 23.91
C LEU A 795 -12.36 22.25 23.87
N TYR A 796 -13.07 21.17 24.24
CA TYR A 796 -14.52 21.03 24.20
C TYR A 796 -15.06 20.56 25.56
N SER A 797 -16.37 20.68 25.78
CA SER A 797 -16.99 20.24 27.04
C SER A 797 -17.00 18.71 27.16
N GLN A 798 -16.93 18.18 28.38
CA GLN A 798 -16.96 16.71 28.61
C GLN A 798 -18.23 16.04 28.06
N ASP A 799 -19.34 16.79 27.97
CA ASP A 799 -20.62 16.31 27.44
C ASP A 799 -20.75 16.51 25.91
N ALA A 800 -19.72 17.05 25.25
CA ALA A 800 -19.74 17.29 23.81
C ALA A 800 -19.85 15.96 23.05
N ARG A 801 -20.70 15.96 22.01
CA ARG A 801 -20.85 14.80 21.13
C ARG A 801 -20.02 14.97 19.86
N ALA A 802 -19.42 13.87 19.42
CA ALA A 802 -18.67 13.84 18.18
C ALA A 802 -19.63 14.01 16.99
N LEU A 803 -19.26 14.88 16.07
CA LEU A 803 -19.87 15.08 14.76
C LEU A 803 -19.00 14.40 13.71
N ARG A 804 -19.58 13.99 12.58
CA ARG A 804 -18.83 13.37 11.49
C ARG A 804 -18.86 14.27 10.25
N PHE A 805 -17.69 14.55 9.67
CA PHE A 805 -17.63 15.17 8.34
C PHE A 805 -17.94 14.14 7.25
N GLU A 806 -18.86 14.50 6.35
CA GLU A 806 -19.15 13.71 5.14
C GLU A 806 -18.07 13.94 4.08
N GLU A 807 -17.55 15.17 4.01
CA GLU A 807 -16.48 15.57 3.10
C GLU A 807 -15.30 16.21 3.85
N ILE A 808 -14.11 15.68 3.59
CA ILE A 808 -12.85 16.23 4.08
C ILE A 808 -12.16 16.93 2.92
N LYS A 809 -12.32 18.26 2.87
CA LYS A 809 -11.79 19.09 1.80
C LYS A 809 -11.16 20.36 2.36
N PRO A 810 -9.83 20.35 2.60
CA PRO A 810 -9.14 21.55 3.03
C PRO A 810 -9.02 22.56 1.91
N VAL A 811 -9.18 23.84 2.24
CA VAL A 811 -8.88 24.96 1.33
C VAL A 811 -7.42 24.88 0.88
N ASP A 812 -7.16 25.15 -0.40
CA ASP A 812 -5.79 25.23 -0.98
C ASP A 812 -4.94 23.95 -0.82
N VAL A 813 -5.57 22.77 -0.83
CA VAL A 813 -4.90 21.45 -0.83
C VAL A 813 -5.30 20.65 -2.05
N ASN A 814 -4.33 20.31 -2.91
CA ASN A 814 -4.58 19.59 -4.16
C ASN A 814 -4.60 18.07 -3.99
N LYS A 815 -4.10 17.57 -2.86
CA LYS A 815 -4.09 16.13 -2.57
C LYS A 815 -5.47 15.66 -2.15
N THR A 816 -5.99 14.67 -2.88
CA THR A 816 -7.27 14.02 -2.56
C THR A 816 -7.21 13.12 -1.33
N ASN A 817 -6.01 12.63 -0.97
CA ASN A 817 -5.79 11.80 0.22
C ASN A 817 -4.66 12.39 1.06
N PHE A 818 -4.99 12.83 2.27
CA PHE A 818 -4.05 13.18 3.33
C PHE A 818 -4.55 12.56 4.64
N TYR A 819 -3.64 12.35 5.58
CA TYR A 819 -4.00 11.86 6.91
C TYR A 819 -4.70 12.97 7.69
N THR A 820 -5.76 12.66 8.42
CA THR A 820 -6.38 13.58 9.38
C THR A 820 -7.23 12.77 10.34
N ASP A 821 -7.24 13.16 11.61
CA ASP A 821 -8.09 12.54 12.62
C ASP A 821 -9.48 13.19 12.67
N ALA A 822 -9.70 14.23 11.87
CA ALA A 822 -10.92 15.03 11.86
C ALA A 822 -12.03 14.45 10.97
N TYR A 823 -12.11 13.13 10.81
CA TYR A 823 -13.34 12.49 10.27
C TYR A 823 -14.49 12.62 11.26
N ASN A 824 -14.17 12.40 12.53
CA ASN A 824 -15.05 12.71 13.65
C ASN A 824 -14.44 13.92 14.36
N VAL A 825 -15.28 14.86 14.80
CA VAL A 825 -14.84 16.14 15.36
C VAL A 825 -15.74 16.60 16.50
N TYR A 826 -15.20 17.39 17.42
CA TYR A 826 -15.94 18.04 18.49
C TYR A 826 -15.93 19.56 18.29
N LEU A 827 -17.04 20.23 18.60
CA LEU A 827 -17.08 21.70 18.60
C LEU A 827 -16.20 22.25 19.71
N VAL A 828 -15.29 23.17 19.36
CA VAL A 828 -14.44 23.85 20.33
C VAL A 828 -15.30 24.80 21.18
N ALA A 829 -15.14 24.75 22.50
CA ALA A 829 -15.87 25.58 23.44
C ALA A 829 -15.28 27.00 23.49
N ILE A 830 -15.72 27.85 22.57
CA ILE A 830 -15.37 29.28 22.53
C ILE A 830 -16.37 30.12 23.31
N ASN A 831 -15.88 31.16 23.98
CA ASN A 831 -16.68 32.01 24.88
C ASN A 831 -17.42 33.09 24.05
N LYS A 832 -18.30 32.69 23.13
CA LYS A 832 -19.19 33.60 22.41
C LYS A 832 -20.60 33.00 22.31
N GLN A 833 -21.52 33.70 22.96
CA GLN A 833 -22.98 33.52 22.97
C GLN A 833 -23.68 33.69 21.60
N LYS A 834 -22.98 33.48 20.46
CA LYS A 834 -23.50 33.95 19.16
C LYS A 834 -22.91 33.27 17.93
N ILE A 835 -22.90 31.95 17.86
CA ILE A 835 -22.65 31.27 16.58
C ILE A 835 -23.50 30.00 16.48
N ILE A 836 -24.71 30.15 15.96
CA ILE A 836 -25.42 29.06 15.27
C ILE A 836 -25.82 29.62 13.91
N ASN A 837 -24.97 29.40 12.91
CA ASN A 837 -25.28 29.69 11.51
C ASN A 837 -25.87 28.44 10.82
N ASN A 838 -26.47 28.60 9.63
CA ASN A 838 -27.12 27.51 8.87
C ASN A 838 -26.24 26.26 8.64
N ASN A 839 -24.90 26.40 8.68
CA ASN A 839 -23.94 25.29 8.50
C ASN A 839 -23.77 24.42 9.77
N VAL A 840 -23.81 25.01 10.97
CA VAL A 840 -23.93 24.26 12.23
C VAL A 840 -25.26 23.49 12.24
N TYR A 841 -26.32 24.10 11.70
CA TYR A 841 -27.62 23.47 11.54
C TYR A 841 -27.59 22.24 10.61
N LYS A 842 -26.75 22.22 9.55
CA LYS A 842 -26.55 21.02 8.70
C LYS A 842 -25.93 19.85 9.49
N LEU A 843 -24.90 20.12 10.28
CA LEU A 843 -24.26 19.12 11.17
C LEU A 843 -25.20 18.66 12.28
N LEU A 844 -25.95 19.57 12.90
CA LEU A 844 -26.93 19.26 13.96
C LEU A 844 -28.17 18.52 13.42
N LYS A 845 -28.58 18.78 12.17
CA LYS A 845 -29.68 18.06 11.51
C LYS A 845 -29.35 16.58 11.27
N GLN A 846 -28.07 16.24 11.09
CA GLN A 846 -27.63 14.84 11.00
C GLN A 846 -27.75 14.11 12.34
N LEU A 847 -27.44 14.76 13.47
CA LEU A 847 -27.71 14.22 14.81
C LEU A 847 -29.21 13.94 15.02
N LYS A 848 -30.08 14.84 14.54
CA LYS A 848 -31.55 14.67 14.60
C LYS A 848 -32.05 13.49 13.75
N ASN A 849 -31.46 13.28 12.58
CA ASN A 849 -31.83 12.17 11.69
C ASN A 849 -31.32 10.81 12.17
N SER A 850 -30.27 10.76 12.99
CA SER A 850 -29.70 9.53 13.53
C SER A 850 -30.25 9.14 14.91
N ASN A 851 -30.95 10.05 15.60
CA ASN A 851 -31.73 9.77 16.82
C ASN A 851 -32.95 10.72 16.96
N PRO A 852 -34.17 10.29 16.57
CA PRO A 852 -35.36 11.13 16.59
C PRO A 852 -35.92 11.42 17.99
N ASP A 853 -35.52 10.67 19.03
CA ASP A 853 -36.10 10.76 20.38
C ASP A 853 -35.47 11.85 21.27
N ILE A 854 -34.51 12.61 20.76
CA ILE A 854 -33.85 13.69 21.51
C ILE A 854 -34.58 15.00 21.26
N ASN A 855 -35.08 15.63 22.33
CA ASN A 855 -35.72 16.93 22.24
C ASN A 855 -34.66 18.05 22.08
N TYR A 856 -34.41 18.44 20.83
CA TYR A 856 -33.39 19.44 20.46
C TYR A 856 -33.73 20.87 20.89
N ASP A 857 -34.96 21.14 21.34
CA ASP A 857 -35.35 22.47 21.86
C ASP A 857 -34.65 22.82 23.18
N VAL A 858 -34.09 21.83 23.89
CA VAL A 858 -33.39 22.03 25.17
C VAL A 858 -31.94 22.53 24.97
N PHE A 859 -31.29 22.23 23.84
CA PHE A 859 -29.91 22.70 23.57
C PHE A 859 -29.85 24.15 23.09
N SER A 860 -30.94 24.67 22.52
CA SER A 860 -31.12 26.09 22.21
C SER A 860 -31.34 26.98 23.44
N LEU A 861 -31.60 26.39 24.61
CA LEU A 861 -31.87 27.11 25.87
C LEU A 861 -30.69 27.10 26.86
N ALA A 862 -29.63 26.33 26.59
CA ALA A 862 -28.42 26.24 27.43
C ALA A 862 -27.20 27.00 26.86
N ILE A 863 -27.35 27.63 25.68
CA ILE A 863 -26.47 28.69 25.13
C ILE A 863 -27.17 30.02 25.40
#